data_AF-A0A1F5JY86-F1
#
_entry.id   AF-A0A1F5JY86-F1
#
_cell.length_a   1.000
_cell.length_b   1.000
_cell.length_c   1.000
_cell.angle_alpha   90.00
_cell.angle_beta   90.00
_cell.angle_gamma   90.00
#
_symmetry.space_group_name_H-M   'P 1'
#
loop_
_entity.id
_entity.type
_entity.pdbx_description
1 polymer ?
#
loop_
_entity_poly.entity_id
_entity_poly.type
_entity_poly.pdbx_seq_one_letter_code
_entity_poly.pdbx_strand_id
1 'polypeptide(L)'
;MKILQIVIIFINALIWIWPNHALAKTESPGQFVNIVNPVRISSYNKDPQASIISQYSEVAKRNLPATWLFTYDAIQNDGVVLIANQMNQNQELGMFLEVTPLFASDSGVTYNQTDSWHRSNSVLLPGYTQDDRKKLIDHAFNKFKEKIGYYPVSVGSWWTDSFSLAYMKDKYGITANLTCADQFATDGYHIWGQYWSTPFFPSKYHAGIPANDIGTKLDLVTIQWAARDPLNGYMSSLFSTQDYQVDDYFQKLTRFYTQKNNNQFGQITIGLEGDFIPETYAGVFARQLDFVLDIKNKGFVDVVTMKDFASWYRKTFNTISPPQILESDDLLGKKIKAIWYQSPFLRAHLTYDYETYETKFLDLRFYFNNFEEPYYVSPDRDLDLYINIPSIIDSASDKKEIWIILKKKLEAVKIDGSDLVLNYRDGISIKLSSNNLTFSGKINQIPKSLTNSQVARINKKDNLFSISPVKNWIFPQEGYIFRDLTPEATNFLRQKKVVLTEAVVLLIFITALFIILKSPSLKNKRLFVLIVISSAITGMFFWYYFNSRNYFVAQSELDALVRLSTMPDGKIVVFDRVCLQCSFHTKYIPAVFSGKRSYVTNVSKKKVVYNSSVFTAKTREEARKELAKLKAGYIYAVRYEDYKEIVPFSPGDLNLEEIYTNANVTIWRIRKN
;
A
#
# COMPACT_ATOMS: atom_id res chain seq x y z
N MET A 1 -57.20 1.12 -49.77
CA MET A 1 -56.64 -0.05 -49.05
C MET A 1 -55.51 -0.76 -49.79
N LYS A 2 -55.60 -0.98 -51.12
CA LYS A 2 -54.55 -1.70 -51.88
C LYS A 2 -53.20 -0.98 -52.03
N ILE A 3 -53.18 0.36 -52.10
CA ILE A 3 -51.93 1.14 -52.23
C ILE A 3 -51.10 1.12 -50.93
N LEU A 4 -51.78 1.16 -49.77
CA LEU A 4 -51.11 1.11 -48.46
C LEU A 4 -50.44 -0.24 -48.20
N GLN A 5 -51.05 -1.34 -48.66
CA GLN A 5 -50.44 -2.68 -48.57
C GLN A 5 -49.21 -2.81 -49.47
N ILE A 6 -49.21 -2.21 -50.67
CA ILE A 6 -48.05 -2.24 -51.57
C ILE A 6 -46.88 -1.44 -50.98
N VAL A 7 -47.14 -0.29 -50.38
CA VAL A 7 -46.10 0.53 -49.71
C VAL A 7 -45.51 -0.21 -48.51
N ILE A 8 -46.33 -0.90 -47.70
CA ILE A 8 -45.84 -1.68 -46.56
C ILE A 8 -45.00 -2.88 -47.02
N ILE A 9 -45.38 -3.56 -48.11
CA ILE A 9 -44.59 -4.65 -48.68
C ILE A 9 -43.27 -4.14 -49.25
N PHE A 10 -43.26 -2.97 -49.89
CA PHE A 10 -42.05 -2.36 -50.44
C PHE A 10 -41.07 -1.88 -49.36
N ILE A 11 -41.59 -1.32 -48.25
CA ILE A 11 -40.77 -0.93 -47.08
C ILE A 11 -40.19 -2.16 -46.38
N ASN A 12 -40.96 -3.25 -46.24
CA ASN A 12 -40.44 -4.51 -45.69
C ASN A 12 -39.41 -5.18 -46.60
N ALA A 13 -39.55 -5.07 -47.93
CA ALA A 13 -38.57 -5.58 -48.88
C ALA A 13 -37.26 -4.76 -48.84
N LEU A 14 -37.32 -3.43 -48.66
CA LEU A 14 -36.14 -2.57 -48.47
C LEU A 14 -35.37 -2.89 -47.18
N ILE A 15 -36.05 -3.30 -46.11
CA ILE A 15 -35.41 -3.74 -44.85
C ILE A 15 -34.67 -5.07 -45.02
N TRP A 16 -35.04 -5.91 -45.99
CA TRP A 16 -34.40 -7.20 -46.26
C TRP A 16 -33.28 -7.16 -47.32
N ILE A 17 -33.17 -6.06 -48.08
CA ILE A 17 -32.16 -5.90 -49.16
C ILE A 17 -30.95 -5.05 -48.71
N TRP A 18 -31.03 -4.37 -47.57
CA TRP A 18 -29.79 -3.89 -46.94
C TRP A 18 -29.05 -5.07 -46.33
N PRO A 19 -27.79 -5.34 -46.74
CA PRO A 19 -26.97 -6.24 -45.97
C PRO A 19 -26.90 -5.63 -44.57
N ASN A 20 -27.48 -6.33 -43.60
CA ASN A 20 -27.06 -6.20 -42.22
C ASN A 20 -25.58 -6.59 -42.23
N HIS A 21 -24.70 -5.65 -42.56
CA HIS A 21 -23.46 -5.51 -41.82
C HIS A 21 -23.90 -5.21 -40.39
N ALA A 22 -24.36 -6.26 -39.70
CA ALA A 22 -24.07 -6.39 -38.30
C ALA A 22 -22.57 -6.17 -38.24
N LEU A 23 -22.18 -4.95 -37.89
CA LEU A 23 -20.90 -4.68 -37.27
C LEU A 23 -20.94 -5.58 -36.02
N ALA A 24 -20.56 -6.85 -36.20
CA ALA A 24 -20.08 -7.67 -35.13
C ALA A 24 -18.94 -6.83 -34.57
N LYS A 25 -19.24 -6.13 -33.48
CA LYS A 25 -18.25 -5.46 -32.66
C LYS A 25 -17.35 -6.61 -32.26
N THR A 26 -16.23 -6.77 -32.95
CA THR A 26 -15.22 -7.76 -32.61
C THR A 26 -15.03 -7.62 -31.11
N GLU A 27 -15.41 -8.64 -30.34
CA GLU A 27 -15.20 -8.62 -28.91
C GLU A 27 -13.72 -8.30 -28.72
N SER A 28 -13.43 -7.26 -27.93
CA SER A 28 -12.04 -6.86 -27.69
C SER A 28 -11.26 -8.12 -27.29
N PRO A 29 -10.07 -8.36 -27.84
CA PRO A 29 -9.25 -9.50 -27.49
C PRO A 29 -8.95 -9.58 -25.99
N GLY A 30 -9.28 -8.56 -25.20
CA GLY A 30 -9.06 -8.49 -23.76
C GLY A 30 -7.56 -8.42 -23.46
N GLN A 31 -6.79 -7.83 -24.37
CA GLN A 31 -5.35 -7.71 -24.32
C GLN A 31 -5.02 -6.27 -24.65
N PHE A 32 -4.48 -5.53 -23.68
CA PHE A 32 -4.42 -4.08 -23.75
C PHE A 32 -2.99 -3.56 -23.57
N VAL A 33 -2.68 -2.48 -24.30
CA VAL A 33 -1.53 -1.61 -24.01
C VAL A 33 -2.07 -0.22 -23.74
N ASN A 34 -1.70 0.34 -22.58
CA ASN A 34 -1.90 1.75 -22.29
C ASN A 34 -0.60 2.50 -22.57
N ILE A 35 -0.64 3.51 -23.42
CA ILE A 35 0.46 4.47 -23.59
C ILE A 35 0.12 5.68 -22.73
N VAL A 36 0.93 5.97 -21.72
CA VAL A 36 0.69 7.08 -20.79
C VAL A 36 1.95 7.94 -20.71
N ASN A 37 1.83 9.25 -20.80
CA ASN A 37 2.97 10.18 -20.79
C ASN A 37 2.71 11.26 -19.72
N PRO A 38 3.37 11.18 -18.55
CA PRO A 38 3.38 12.27 -17.59
C PRO A 38 4.11 13.48 -18.16
N VAL A 39 3.46 14.63 -18.32
CA VAL A 39 4.04 15.86 -18.88
C VAL A 39 4.34 16.82 -17.73
N ARG A 40 5.63 17.14 -17.52
CA ARG A 40 6.09 18.02 -16.44
C ARG A 40 6.99 19.15 -16.96
N ILE A 41 7.01 20.26 -16.24
CA ILE A 41 8.01 21.32 -16.44
C ILE A 41 9.21 20.97 -15.55
N SER A 42 10.37 20.73 -16.15
CA SER A 42 11.59 20.37 -15.43
C SER A 42 12.65 21.47 -15.55
N SER A 43 13.58 21.51 -14.59
CA SER A 43 14.69 22.48 -14.61
C SER A 43 15.73 22.17 -15.70
N TYR A 44 15.77 20.93 -16.19
CA TYR A 44 16.73 20.48 -17.20
C TYR A 44 16.19 20.54 -18.63
N ASN A 45 14.87 20.71 -18.82
CA ASN A 45 14.28 20.98 -20.13
C ASN A 45 13.92 22.46 -20.28
N LYS A 46 14.69 23.16 -21.09
CA LYS A 46 14.53 24.60 -21.32
C LYS A 46 13.37 24.94 -22.27
N ASP A 47 12.86 23.97 -23.03
CA ASP A 47 11.75 24.16 -23.96
C ASP A 47 10.71 23.03 -23.81
N PRO A 48 9.81 23.15 -22.82
CA PRO A 48 8.70 22.22 -22.63
C PRO A 48 7.79 22.07 -23.85
N GLN A 49 7.63 23.13 -24.66
CA GLN A 49 6.81 23.10 -25.87
C GLN A 49 7.46 22.22 -26.95
N ALA A 50 8.75 22.41 -27.23
CA ALA A 50 9.47 21.56 -28.18
C ALA A 50 9.51 20.09 -27.74
N SER A 51 9.64 19.84 -26.44
CA SER A 51 9.63 18.49 -25.87
C SER A 51 8.31 17.77 -26.11
N ILE A 52 7.17 18.37 -25.75
CA ILE A 52 5.85 17.76 -26.00
C ILE A 52 5.56 17.61 -27.50
N ILE A 53 5.99 18.56 -28.35
CA ILE A 53 5.89 18.41 -29.82
C ILE A 53 6.63 17.16 -30.27
N SER A 54 7.87 16.96 -29.84
CA SER A 54 8.69 15.82 -30.24
C SER A 54 8.05 14.50 -29.78
N GLN A 55 7.67 14.40 -28.50
CA GLN A 55 7.04 13.21 -27.96
C GLN A 55 5.72 12.89 -28.65
N TYR A 56 4.84 13.89 -28.83
CA TYR A 56 3.57 13.71 -29.53
C TYR A 56 3.78 13.31 -30.99
N SER A 57 4.80 13.86 -31.66
CA SER A 57 5.09 13.50 -33.05
C SER A 57 5.38 12.00 -33.20
N GLU A 58 6.10 11.38 -32.26
CA GLU A 58 6.39 9.94 -32.30
C GLU A 58 5.13 9.08 -32.09
N VAL A 59 4.23 9.51 -31.22
CA VAL A 59 2.94 8.84 -31.02
C VAL A 59 2.02 9.03 -32.24
N ALA A 60 1.91 10.26 -32.75
CA ALA A 60 1.03 10.64 -33.84
C ALA A 60 1.43 10.00 -35.18
N LYS A 61 2.74 9.90 -35.49
CA LYS A 61 3.25 9.21 -36.69
C LYS A 61 2.73 7.77 -36.81
N ARG A 62 2.47 7.12 -35.68
CA ARG A 62 2.00 5.73 -35.58
C ARG A 62 0.50 5.60 -35.40
N ASN A 63 -0.22 6.72 -35.30
CA ASN A 63 -1.66 6.79 -35.03
C ASN A 63 -2.08 5.92 -33.82
N LEU A 64 -1.30 5.99 -32.74
CA LEU A 64 -1.56 5.24 -31.51
C LEU A 64 -2.36 6.11 -30.52
N PRO A 65 -3.38 5.54 -29.85
CA PRO A 65 -4.02 6.20 -28.71
C PRO A 65 -3.05 6.33 -27.53
N ALA A 66 -3.04 7.48 -26.87
CA ALA A 66 -2.23 7.69 -25.67
C ALA A 66 -2.92 8.65 -24.69
N THR A 67 -2.49 8.59 -23.42
CA THR A 67 -2.94 9.47 -22.34
C THR A 67 -1.81 10.40 -21.94
N TRP A 68 -2.08 11.70 -21.81
CA TRP A 68 -1.13 12.73 -21.44
C TRP A 68 -1.55 13.30 -20.09
N LEU A 69 -0.76 13.04 -19.05
CA LEU A 69 -1.07 13.48 -17.69
C LEU A 69 -0.24 14.72 -17.36
N PHE A 70 -0.86 15.89 -17.32
CA PHE A 70 -0.14 17.16 -17.16
C PHE A 70 0.01 17.53 -15.69
N THR A 71 1.19 17.96 -15.27
CA THR A 71 1.33 18.64 -13.98
C THR A 71 0.63 19.99 -13.98
N TYR A 72 0.37 20.55 -12.80
CA TYR A 72 -0.20 21.89 -12.67
C TYR A 72 0.61 22.93 -13.45
N ASP A 73 1.93 22.90 -13.29
CA ASP A 73 2.87 23.80 -13.98
C ASP A 73 2.81 23.61 -15.51
N ALA A 74 2.61 22.39 -16.00
CA ALA A 74 2.46 22.11 -17.42
C ALA A 74 1.14 22.67 -17.99
N ILE A 75 0.04 22.58 -17.24
CA ILE A 75 -1.26 23.20 -17.59
C ILE A 75 -1.20 24.72 -17.58
N GLN A 76 -0.29 25.32 -16.81
CA GLN A 76 -0.08 26.77 -16.81
C GLN A 76 0.75 27.26 -18.01
N ASN A 77 1.50 26.37 -18.66
CA ASN A 77 2.35 26.74 -19.79
C ASN A 77 1.53 26.84 -21.09
N ASP A 78 1.36 28.05 -21.62
CA ASP A 78 0.53 28.30 -22.81
C ASP A 78 1.05 27.57 -24.06
N GLY A 79 2.37 27.40 -24.20
CA GLY A 79 2.97 26.65 -25.31
C GLY A 79 2.63 25.15 -25.25
N VAL A 80 2.70 24.55 -24.05
CA VAL A 80 2.29 23.16 -23.82
C VAL A 80 0.79 22.98 -24.05
N VAL A 81 -0.05 23.87 -23.50
CA VAL A 81 -1.51 23.83 -23.67
C VAL A 81 -1.93 24.01 -25.13
N LEU A 82 -1.26 24.89 -25.88
CA LEU A 82 -1.50 25.06 -27.32
C LEU A 82 -1.33 23.73 -28.05
N ILE A 83 -0.26 23.00 -27.77
CA ILE A 83 0.01 21.69 -28.39
C ILE A 83 -1.00 20.64 -27.92
N ALA A 84 -1.31 20.59 -26.61
CA ALA A 84 -2.31 19.68 -26.07
C ALA A 84 -3.67 19.84 -26.76
N ASN A 85 -4.12 21.07 -27.00
CA ASN A 85 -5.39 21.38 -27.68
C ASN A 85 -5.36 21.08 -29.20
N GLN A 86 -4.18 20.94 -29.79
CA GLN A 86 -4.00 20.56 -31.20
C GLN A 86 -3.83 19.05 -31.40
N MET A 87 -3.73 18.27 -30.32
CA MET A 87 -3.63 16.82 -30.41
C MET A 87 -4.88 16.22 -31.04
N ASN A 88 -4.71 15.11 -31.77
CA ASN A 88 -5.83 14.43 -32.41
C ASN A 88 -6.76 13.75 -31.39
N GLN A 89 -7.95 13.37 -31.83
CA GLN A 89 -8.99 12.77 -30.99
C GLN A 89 -8.63 11.42 -30.33
N ASN A 90 -7.53 10.78 -30.73
CA ASN A 90 -7.05 9.54 -30.10
C ASN A 90 -6.22 9.83 -28.84
N GLN A 91 -5.96 11.10 -28.52
CA GLN A 91 -5.22 11.51 -27.34
C GLN A 91 -6.17 11.87 -26.20
N GLU A 92 -5.98 11.25 -25.04
CA GLU A 92 -6.64 11.63 -23.80
C GLU A 92 -5.76 12.62 -23.03
N LEU A 93 -6.35 13.72 -22.55
CA LEU A 93 -5.68 14.67 -21.65
C LEU A 93 -6.20 14.46 -20.21
N GLY A 94 -5.29 14.38 -19.25
CA GLY A 94 -5.55 14.19 -17.82
C GLY A 94 -4.55 14.93 -16.93
N MET A 95 -4.53 14.64 -15.63
CA MET A 95 -3.68 15.34 -14.65
C MET A 95 -2.64 14.44 -14.00
N PHE A 96 -1.41 14.93 -13.87
CA PHE A 96 -0.35 14.32 -13.05
C PHE A 96 -0.12 15.17 -11.79
N LEU A 97 -0.38 14.59 -10.62
CA LEU A 97 -0.47 15.31 -9.36
C LEU A 97 0.89 15.32 -8.66
N GLU A 98 1.72 16.29 -9.04
CA GLU A 98 2.97 16.63 -8.36
C GLU A 98 2.89 18.05 -7.81
N VAL A 99 3.09 18.21 -6.50
CA VAL A 99 3.03 19.49 -5.83
C VAL A 99 4.34 20.25 -6.02
N THR A 100 4.25 21.44 -6.61
CA THR A 100 5.35 22.38 -6.82
C THR A 100 5.16 23.62 -5.94
N PRO A 101 6.19 24.45 -5.72
CA PRO A 101 6.02 25.73 -5.02
C PRO A 101 4.94 26.61 -5.64
N LEU A 102 4.88 26.67 -6.98
CA LEU A 102 3.87 27.45 -7.71
C LEU A 102 2.47 26.88 -7.47
N PHE A 103 2.31 25.56 -7.64
CA PHE A 103 1.02 24.90 -7.43
C PHE A 103 0.50 25.08 -6.00
N ALA A 104 1.35 24.88 -5.00
CA ALA A 104 0.98 25.07 -3.60
C ALA A 104 0.57 26.54 -3.32
N SER A 105 1.39 27.50 -3.76
CA SER A 105 1.13 28.94 -3.59
C SER A 105 -0.22 29.35 -4.21
N ASP A 106 -0.46 28.98 -5.48
CA ASP A 106 -1.70 29.33 -6.17
C ASP A 106 -2.94 28.67 -5.55
N SER A 107 -2.76 27.53 -4.88
CA SER A 107 -3.82 26.82 -4.16
C SER A 107 -4.04 27.32 -2.73
N GLY A 108 -3.27 28.32 -2.27
CA GLY A 108 -3.33 28.80 -0.89
C GLY A 108 -2.84 27.77 0.14
N VAL A 109 -1.87 26.95 -0.24
CA VAL A 109 -1.25 25.89 0.57
C VAL A 109 0.24 26.20 0.76
N THR A 110 0.75 26.01 1.97
CA THR A 110 2.18 26.15 2.24
C THR A 110 2.94 24.97 1.63
N TYR A 111 3.86 25.24 0.70
CA TYR A 111 4.74 24.22 0.13
C TYR A 111 5.68 23.65 1.21
N ASN A 112 5.76 22.33 1.31
CA ASN A 112 6.71 21.66 2.19
C ASN A 112 8.10 21.68 1.53
N GLN A 113 8.90 22.72 1.75
CA GLN A 113 10.25 22.79 1.20
C GLN A 113 11.19 21.79 1.89
N THR A 114 11.85 20.94 1.09
CA THR A 114 12.84 19.95 1.54
C THR A 114 14.19 20.13 0.84
N ASP A 115 15.11 19.18 1.07
CA ASP A 115 16.43 19.12 0.44
C ASP A 115 16.38 18.82 -1.07
N SER A 116 15.32 18.14 -1.54
CA SER A 116 15.07 17.85 -2.94
C SER A 116 13.59 17.95 -3.26
N TRP A 117 13.24 18.23 -4.51
CA TRP A 117 11.85 18.37 -4.96
C TRP A 117 11.10 17.04 -4.91
N HIS A 118 11.76 15.91 -5.17
CA HIS A 118 11.14 14.59 -5.28
C HIS A 118 10.81 13.93 -3.91
N ARG A 119 11.01 14.63 -2.79
CA ARG A 119 10.71 14.08 -1.46
C ARG A 119 9.21 13.88 -1.30
N SER A 120 8.79 12.77 -0.70
CA SER A 120 7.39 12.35 -0.63
C SER A 120 6.49 13.38 0.02
N ASN A 121 6.94 13.95 1.14
CA ASN A 121 6.24 15.00 1.87
C ASN A 121 6.11 16.32 1.10
N SER A 122 6.91 16.53 0.06
CA SER A 122 6.94 17.76 -0.74
C SER A 122 6.12 17.65 -2.00
N VAL A 123 6.36 16.59 -2.79
CA VAL A 123 5.79 16.44 -4.13
C VAL A 123 4.46 15.70 -4.14
N LEU A 124 4.15 14.87 -3.14
CA LEU A 124 2.95 14.04 -3.15
C LEU A 124 1.86 14.62 -2.23
N LEU A 125 0.60 14.45 -2.62
CA LEU A 125 -0.57 14.85 -1.81
C LEU A 125 -0.55 14.30 -0.36
N PRO A 126 -0.09 13.08 -0.07
CA PRO A 126 0.04 12.58 1.30
C PRO A 126 0.84 13.47 2.24
N GLY A 127 1.80 14.27 1.74
CA GLY A 127 2.58 15.22 2.52
C GLY A 127 1.78 16.40 3.10
N TYR A 128 0.55 16.58 2.63
CA TYR A 128 -0.32 17.70 2.99
C TYR A 128 -1.51 17.21 3.83
N THR A 129 -2.10 18.12 4.61
CA THR A 129 -3.32 17.82 5.37
C THR A 129 -4.48 17.51 4.43
N GLN A 130 -5.49 16.78 4.87
CA GLN A 130 -6.67 16.48 4.05
C GLN A 130 -7.35 17.73 3.46
N ASP A 131 -7.38 18.83 4.20
CA ASP A 131 -7.97 20.08 3.70
C ASP A 131 -7.08 20.76 2.66
N ASP A 132 -5.76 20.70 2.82
CA ASP A 132 -4.83 21.20 1.81
C ASP A 132 -4.83 20.31 0.55
N ARG A 133 -4.94 18.98 0.69
CA ARG A 133 -5.14 18.05 -0.43
C ARG A 133 -6.38 18.45 -1.25
N LYS A 134 -7.50 18.75 -0.60
CA LYS A 134 -8.72 19.22 -1.29
C LYS A 134 -8.48 20.53 -2.04
N LYS A 135 -7.82 21.52 -1.43
CA LYS A 135 -7.51 22.81 -2.09
C LYS A 135 -6.63 22.60 -3.32
N LEU A 136 -5.55 21.81 -3.19
CA LEU A 136 -4.66 21.46 -4.29
C LEU A 136 -5.44 20.80 -5.43
N ILE A 137 -6.22 19.76 -5.12
CA ILE A 137 -7.04 19.04 -6.12
C ILE A 137 -8.02 19.99 -6.80
N ASP A 138 -8.77 20.78 -6.02
CA ASP A 138 -9.79 21.68 -6.55
C ASP A 138 -9.19 22.71 -7.49
N HIS A 139 -8.07 23.30 -7.10
CA HIS A 139 -7.38 24.31 -7.88
C HIS A 139 -6.82 23.73 -9.17
N ALA A 140 -6.16 22.57 -9.10
CA ALA A 140 -5.64 21.86 -10.26
C ALA A 140 -6.74 21.47 -11.25
N PHE A 141 -7.86 20.93 -10.78
CA PHE A 141 -8.98 20.50 -11.62
C PHE A 141 -9.72 21.68 -12.25
N ASN A 142 -9.92 22.76 -11.50
CA ASN A 142 -10.53 23.98 -12.04
C ASN A 142 -9.62 24.61 -13.11
N LYS A 143 -8.31 24.64 -12.89
CA LYS A 143 -7.36 25.17 -13.87
C LYS A 143 -7.28 24.31 -15.11
N PHE A 144 -7.30 22.98 -14.97
CA PHE A 144 -7.41 22.06 -16.09
C PHE A 144 -8.69 22.33 -16.91
N LYS A 145 -9.85 22.44 -16.24
CA LYS A 145 -11.12 22.76 -16.91
C LYS A 145 -11.11 24.11 -17.61
N GLU A 146 -10.48 25.12 -17.02
CA GLU A 146 -10.32 26.45 -17.63
C GLU A 146 -9.51 26.37 -18.94
N LYS A 147 -8.40 25.63 -18.94
CA LYS A 147 -7.47 25.55 -20.08
C LYS A 147 -7.89 24.54 -21.16
N ILE A 148 -8.55 23.45 -20.77
CA ILE A 148 -8.88 22.30 -21.64
C ILE A 148 -10.39 22.20 -21.93
N GLY A 149 -11.25 22.74 -21.08
CA GLY A 149 -12.71 22.81 -21.28
C GLY A 149 -13.54 21.74 -20.55
N TYR A 150 -12.92 20.75 -19.91
CA TYR A 150 -13.60 19.70 -19.13
C TYR A 150 -12.76 19.27 -17.92
N TYR A 151 -13.35 18.56 -16.95
CA TYR A 151 -12.59 18.00 -15.81
C TYR A 151 -11.87 16.70 -16.21
N PRO A 152 -10.63 16.46 -15.74
CA PRO A 152 -9.88 15.28 -16.13
C PRO A 152 -10.58 13.99 -15.68
N VAL A 153 -10.58 12.97 -16.56
CA VAL A 153 -11.16 11.64 -16.25
C VAL A 153 -10.09 10.68 -15.70
N SER A 154 -8.86 10.83 -16.20
CA SER A 154 -7.68 10.10 -15.74
C SER A 154 -6.76 11.03 -14.97
N VAL A 155 -6.29 10.55 -13.83
CA VAL A 155 -5.26 11.20 -13.01
C VAL A 155 -4.10 10.24 -12.78
N GLY A 156 -2.98 10.76 -12.29
CA GLY A 156 -1.88 9.93 -11.83
C GLY A 156 -0.90 10.69 -10.96
N SER A 157 -0.04 9.95 -10.29
CA SER A 157 1.18 10.43 -9.65
C SER A 157 2.03 9.21 -9.31
N TRP A 158 3.22 9.38 -8.71
CA TRP A 158 3.94 8.25 -8.16
C TRP A 158 3.14 7.51 -7.09
N TRP A 159 2.35 8.24 -6.27
CA TRP A 159 1.37 7.68 -5.36
C TRP A 159 0.23 8.68 -5.07
N THR A 160 -1.02 8.25 -5.28
CA THR A 160 -2.21 9.00 -4.87
C THR A 160 -2.94 8.23 -3.77
N ASP A 161 -3.06 8.83 -2.59
CA ASP A 161 -3.71 8.20 -1.45
C ASP A 161 -5.21 7.99 -1.65
N SER A 162 -5.76 7.04 -0.89
CA SER A 162 -7.17 6.64 -0.98
C SER A 162 -8.14 7.77 -0.64
N PHE A 163 -7.79 8.68 0.27
CA PHE A 163 -8.62 9.85 0.57
C PHE A 163 -8.69 10.80 -0.63
N SER A 164 -7.54 11.16 -1.21
CA SER A 164 -7.47 12.01 -2.41
C SER A 164 -8.22 11.40 -3.59
N LEU A 165 -8.05 10.09 -3.82
CA LEU A 165 -8.78 9.36 -4.86
C LEU A 165 -10.29 9.37 -4.63
N ALA A 166 -10.75 9.15 -3.40
CA ALA A 166 -12.16 9.20 -3.05
C ALA A 166 -12.75 10.59 -3.29
N TYR A 167 -12.04 11.64 -2.85
CA TYR A 167 -12.47 13.01 -3.07
C TYR A 167 -12.59 13.37 -4.56
N MET A 168 -11.57 13.02 -5.36
CA MET A 168 -11.60 13.23 -6.82
C MET A 168 -12.71 12.42 -7.49
N LYS A 169 -12.97 11.20 -7.02
CA LYS A 169 -14.04 10.35 -7.55
C LYS A 169 -15.40 10.98 -7.29
N ASP A 170 -15.67 11.36 -6.05
CA ASP A 170 -16.98 11.84 -5.62
C ASP A 170 -17.31 13.22 -6.20
N LYS A 171 -16.31 14.11 -6.25
CA LYS A 171 -16.51 15.49 -6.72
C LYS A 171 -16.37 15.66 -8.22
N TYR A 172 -15.40 14.99 -8.84
CA TYR A 172 -15.02 15.22 -10.23
C TYR A 172 -15.28 14.02 -11.16
N GLY A 173 -15.66 12.86 -10.61
CA GLY A 173 -16.07 11.71 -11.41
C GLY A 173 -14.92 10.98 -12.10
N ILE A 174 -13.67 11.10 -11.62
CA ILE A 174 -12.53 10.38 -12.20
C ILE A 174 -12.80 8.87 -12.31
N THR A 175 -12.22 8.21 -13.30
CA THR A 175 -12.39 6.76 -13.49
C THR A 175 -11.09 5.99 -13.58
N ALA A 176 -9.96 6.65 -13.78
CA ALA A 176 -8.65 6.01 -13.85
C ALA A 176 -7.62 6.74 -13.00
N ASN A 177 -6.75 5.96 -12.37
CA ASN A 177 -5.62 6.41 -11.57
C ASN A 177 -4.34 5.70 -12.04
N LEU A 178 -3.32 6.44 -12.46
CA LEU A 178 -1.98 5.90 -12.67
C LEU A 178 -1.20 5.97 -11.35
N THR A 179 -0.64 4.84 -10.92
CA THR A 179 0.22 4.75 -9.73
C THR A 179 1.52 4.04 -10.06
N CYS A 180 2.58 4.25 -9.28
CA CYS A 180 3.80 3.44 -9.39
C CYS A 180 3.50 1.96 -9.12
N ALA A 181 4.12 1.05 -9.89
CA ALA A 181 4.08 -0.38 -9.59
C ALA A 181 4.73 -0.71 -8.24
N ASP A 182 4.38 -1.88 -7.69
CA ASP A 182 4.94 -2.38 -6.42
C ASP A 182 6.48 -2.36 -6.48
N GLN A 183 7.10 -1.71 -5.50
CA GLN A 183 8.55 -1.63 -5.37
C GLN A 183 8.96 -1.55 -3.90
N PHE A 184 9.93 -2.39 -3.53
CA PHE A 184 10.37 -2.47 -2.16
C PHE A 184 11.05 -1.18 -1.68
N ALA A 185 11.91 -0.61 -2.53
CA ALA A 185 12.56 0.69 -2.33
C ALA A 185 13.19 1.19 -3.64
N THR A 186 12.74 2.34 -4.14
CA THR A 186 13.42 3.10 -5.22
C THR A 186 13.13 4.59 -5.01
N ASP A 187 14.13 5.45 -5.16
CA ASP A 187 13.96 6.93 -5.07
C ASP A 187 13.29 7.46 -3.80
N GLY A 188 13.43 6.72 -2.68
CA GLY A 188 12.78 7.05 -1.41
C GLY A 188 11.32 6.60 -1.32
N TYR A 189 10.79 5.85 -2.29
CA TYR A 189 9.44 5.31 -2.26
C TYR A 189 9.43 3.80 -2.00
N HIS A 190 8.82 3.43 -0.87
CA HIS A 190 8.57 2.08 -0.42
C HIS A 190 7.09 1.75 -0.60
N ILE A 191 6.69 1.40 -1.83
CA ILE A 191 5.31 1.03 -2.18
C ILE A 191 5.26 -0.49 -2.26
N TRP A 192 4.89 -1.15 -1.16
CA TRP A 192 5.11 -2.58 -1.02
C TRP A 192 3.89 -3.31 -0.46
N GLY A 193 3.34 -4.20 -1.28
CA GLY A 193 2.22 -5.05 -0.89
C GLY A 193 1.03 -5.03 -1.82
N GLN A 194 0.94 -4.11 -2.79
CA GLN A 194 -0.21 -4.01 -3.71
C GLN A 194 -0.22 -5.16 -4.72
N TYR A 195 -1.17 -5.19 -5.65
CA TYR A 195 -1.06 -6.13 -6.77
C TYR A 195 0.26 -5.92 -7.52
N TRP A 196 0.92 -7.01 -7.90
CA TRP A 196 2.08 -7.01 -8.75
C TRP A 196 1.67 -6.66 -10.19
N SER A 197 1.95 -5.41 -10.59
CA SER A 197 1.87 -4.90 -11.98
C SER A 197 0.53 -5.17 -12.71
N THR A 198 -0.58 -5.30 -11.98
CA THR A 198 -1.90 -5.59 -12.57
C THR A 198 -2.95 -4.57 -12.11
N PRO A 199 -3.92 -4.20 -12.98
CA PRO A 199 -4.96 -3.25 -12.61
C PRO A 199 -5.99 -3.79 -11.62
N PHE A 200 -6.49 -2.91 -10.74
CA PHE A 200 -7.51 -3.25 -9.74
C PHE A 200 -8.40 -2.07 -9.34
N PHE A 201 -9.53 -2.36 -8.69
CA PHE A 201 -10.33 -1.38 -7.96
C PHE A 201 -9.75 -1.20 -6.56
N PRO A 202 -9.27 -0.01 -6.18
CA PRO A 202 -8.73 0.20 -4.84
C PRO A 202 -9.84 0.27 -3.78
N SER A 203 -9.47 0.04 -2.53
CA SER A 203 -10.30 0.34 -1.36
C SER A 203 -10.31 1.84 -1.08
N LYS A 204 -11.46 2.38 -0.68
CA LYS A 204 -11.60 3.78 -0.21
C LYS A 204 -10.82 4.10 1.08
N TYR A 205 -10.24 3.09 1.73
CA TYR A 205 -9.43 3.24 2.94
C TYR A 205 -7.94 2.98 2.70
N HIS A 206 -7.55 2.43 1.54
CA HIS A 206 -6.16 2.19 1.21
C HIS A 206 -5.95 2.00 -0.30
N ALA A 207 -5.19 2.90 -0.94
CA ALA A 207 -5.05 2.93 -2.40
C ALA A 207 -4.34 1.69 -2.97
N GLY A 208 -3.43 1.09 -2.21
CA GLY A 208 -2.75 -0.16 -2.56
C GLY A 208 -3.52 -1.45 -2.30
N ILE A 209 -4.68 -1.41 -1.61
CA ILE A 209 -5.46 -2.61 -1.30
C ILE A 209 -6.57 -2.77 -2.34
N PRO A 210 -6.69 -3.93 -3.03
CA PRO A 210 -7.85 -4.22 -3.86
C PRO A 210 -9.11 -4.34 -2.99
N ALA A 211 -10.17 -3.64 -3.36
CA ALA A 211 -11.43 -3.72 -2.64
C ALA A 211 -12.05 -5.11 -2.76
N ASN A 212 -12.34 -5.74 -1.62
CA ASN A 212 -12.89 -7.09 -1.57
C ASN A 212 -14.41 -7.16 -1.45
N ASP A 213 -15.07 -6.00 -1.31
CA ASP A 213 -16.52 -5.86 -1.35
C ASP A 213 -16.96 -4.53 -1.98
N ILE A 214 -18.23 -4.41 -2.33
CA ILE A 214 -18.80 -3.23 -3.03
C ILE A 214 -18.83 -1.99 -2.13
N GLY A 215 -19.01 -2.15 -0.81
CA GLY A 215 -19.14 -1.03 0.13
C GLY A 215 -17.83 -0.30 0.40
N THR A 216 -16.70 -0.95 0.13
CA THR A 216 -15.35 -0.37 0.24
C THR A 216 -14.71 -0.08 -1.11
N LYS A 217 -15.26 -0.64 -2.20
CA LYS A 217 -14.80 -0.35 -3.56
C LYS A 217 -14.86 1.14 -3.86
N LEU A 218 -13.70 1.70 -4.18
CA LEU A 218 -13.62 2.96 -4.87
C LEU A 218 -13.75 2.69 -6.38
N ASP A 219 -14.83 3.18 -6.99
CA ASP A 219 -15.24 2.78 -8.34
C ASP A 219 -14.46 3.50 -9.46
N LEU A 220 -13.14 3.35 -9.42
CA LEU A 220 -12.14 3.78 -10.40
C LEU A 220 -11.07 2.69 -10.55
N VAL A 221 -10.35 2.68 -11.65
CA VAL A 221 -9.33 1.65 -11.92
C VAL A 221 -7.94 2.20 -11.64
N THR A 222 -7.23 1.57 -10.71
CA THR A 222 -5.80 1.79 -10.51
C THR A 222 -5.04 1.00 -11.59
N ILE A 223 -4.23 1.72 -12.36
CA ILE A 223 -3.37 1.23 -13.43
C ILE A 223 -1.92 1.48 -13.00
N GLN A 224 -1.05 0.47 -13.14
CA GLN A 224 0.32 0.59 -12.64
C GLN A 224 1.29 1.04 -13.75
N TRP A 225 2.10 2.04 -13.42
CA TRP A 225 3.26 2.52 -14.18
C TRP A 225 4.47 1.63 -13.90
N ALA A 226 5.41 1.57 -14.85
CA ALA A 226 6.67 0.82 -14.71
C ALA A 226 6.48 -0.66 -14.31
N ALA A 227 5.62 -1.38 -15.04
CA ALA A 227 5.35 -2.79 -14.81
C ALA A 227 6.65 -3.60 -14.63
N ARG A 228 6.70 -4.43 -13.59
CA ARG A 228 7.90 -5.10 -13.09
C ARG A 228 7.93 -6.57 -13.49
N ASP A 229 9.12 -7.09 -13.71
CA ASP A 229 9.32 -8.51 -13.99
C ASP A 229 8.87 -9.39 -12.80
N PRO A 230 8.08 -10.45 -13.04
CA PRO A 230 7.55 -11.31 -11.97
C PRO A 230 8.60 -11.97 -11.07
N LEU A 231 9.82 -12.19 -11.55
CA LEU A 231 10.91 -12.82 -10.81
C LEU A 231 11.99 -11.81 -10.41
N ASN A 232 12.59 -11.13 -11.40
CA ASN A 232 13.74 -10.26 -11.15
C ASN A 232 13.31 -8.92 -10.55
N GLY A 233 12.12 -8.43 -10.91
CA GLY A 233 11.53 -7.21 -10.36
C GLY A 233 11.26 -7.31 -8.85
N TYR A 234 10.96 -8.51 -8.36
CA TYR A 234 10.78 -8.78 -6.94
C TYR A 234 12.09 -8.64 -6.14
N MET A 235 13.23 -8.92 -6.77
CA MET A 235 14.55 -8.80 -6.14
C MET A 235 15.16 -7.41 -6.31
N SER A 236 14.84 -6.73 -7.41
CA SER A 236 15.32 -5.38 -7.70
C SER A 236 14.31 -4.66 -8.57
N SER A 237 13.91 -3.47 -8.12
CA SER A 237 13.02 -2.57 -8.84
C SER A 237 13.50 -2.23 -10.25
N LEU A 238 14.81 -2.27 -10.49
CA LEU A 238 15.38 -1.92 -11.79
C LEU A 238 14.92 -2.82 -12.95
N PHE A 239 14.37 -4.01 -12.67
CA PHE A 239 13.84 -4.92 -13.69
C PHE A 239 12.39 -4.57 -14.04
N SER A 240 12.23 -3.52 -14.85
CA SER A 240 10.94 -2.92 -15.20
C SER A 240 10.89 -2.46 -16.66
N THR A 241 9.69 -2.07 -17.11
CA THR A 241 9.52 -1.43 -18.43
C THR A 241 10.18 -0.06 -18.57
N GLN A 242 10.53 0.61 -17.46
CA GLN A 242 11.13 1.95 -17.45
C GLN A 242 12.65 1.94 -17.20
N ASP A 243 13.09 1.06 -16.30
CA ASP A 243 14.42 1.12 -15.68
C ASP A 243 15.44 0.20 -16.38
N TYR A 244 14.96 -0.89 -17.00
CA TYR A 244 15.81 -1.84 -17.74
C TYR A 244 15.67 -1.66 -19.25
N GLN A 245 16.35 -0.64 -19.79
CA GLN A 245 16.22 -0.18 -21.18
C GLN A 245 16.96 -1.08 -22.20
N VAL A 246 16.68 -2.38 -22.17
CA VAL A 246 17.14 -3.36 -23.17
C VAL A 246 15.97 -3.76 -24.05
N ASP A 247 16.04 -3.46 -25.36
CA ASP A 247 14.92 -3.63 -26.29
C ASP A 247 14.31 -5.05 -26.27
N ASP A 248 15.14 -6.10 -26.30
CA ASP A 248 14.67 -7.50 -26.24
C ASP A 248 13.93 -7.80 -24.92
N TYR A 249 14.44 -7.29 -23.81
CA TYR A 249 13.82 -7.45 -22.50
C TYR A 249 12.47 -6.73 -22.42
N PHE A 250 12.42 -5.47 -22.89
CA PHE A 250 11.18 -4.70 -22.98
C PHE A 250 10.12 -5.44 -23.79
N GLN A 251 10.49 -6.01 -24.95
CA GLN A 251 9.58 -6.78 -25.78
C GLN A 251 9.09 -8.05 -25.07
N LYS A 252 9.99 -8.80 -24.40
CA LYS A 252 9.61 -9.99 -23.61
C LYS A 252 8.63 -9.65 -22.51
N LEU A 253 8.91 -8.62 -21.72
CA LEU A 253 8.05 -8.18 -20.62
C LEU A 253 6.69 -7.64 -21.12
N THR A 254 6.69 -6.90 -22.23
CA THR A 254 5.47 -6.41 -22.87
C THR A 254 4.61 -7.57 -23.38
N ARG A 255 5.20 -8.56 -24.06
CA ARG A 255 4.47 -9.76 -24.51
C ARG A 255 3.92 -10.54 -23.32
N PHE A 256 4.68 -10.65 -22.24
CA PHE A 256 4.26 -11.35 -21.04
C PHE A 256 2.96 -10.76 -20.45
N TYR A 257 2.90 -9.45 -20.22
CA TYR A 257 1.73 -8.81 -19.59
C TYR A 257 0.55 -8.60 -20.54
N THR A 258 0.81 -8.46 -21.85
CA THR A 258 -0.27 -8.32 -22.84
C THR A 258 -0.97 -9.64 -23.14
N GLN A 259 -0.31 -10.79 -22.90
CA GLN A 259 -0.96 -12.08 -22.99
C GLN A 259 -1.98 -12.27 -21.88
N LYS A 260 -3.15 -12.82 -22.22
CA LYS A 260 -4.15 -13.20 -21.21
C LYS A 260 -3.60 -14.24 -20.24
N ASN A 261 -2.82 -15.21 -20.71
CA ASN A 261 -2.23 -16.28 -19.88
C ASN A 261 -3.23 -16.86 -18.86
N ASN A 262 -4.43 -17.21 -19.35
CA ASN A 262 -5.58 -17.73 -18.60
C ASN A 262 -6.26 -16.73 -17.63
N ASN A 263 -5.85 -15.46 -17.60
CA ASN A 263 -6.63 -14.38 -17.02
C ASN A 263 -7.75 -13.94 -17.96
N GLN A 264 -8.70 -13.20 -17.38
CA GLN A 264 -9.80 -12.58 -18.13
C GLN A 264 -9.30 -11.47 -19.07
N PHE A 265 -8.13 -10.88 -18.77
CA PHE A 265 -7.45 -9.91 -19.63
C PHE A 265 -5.94 -9.91 -19.42
N GLY A 266 -5.20 -9.38 -20.38
CA GLY A 266 -3.81 -8.94 -20.24
C GLY A 266 -3.73 -7.42 -20.40
N GLN A 267 -2.89 -6.75 -19.62
CA GLN A 267 -2.69 -5.30 -19.72
C GLN A 267 -1.26 -4.94 -19.32
N ILE A 268 -0.68 -3.98 -20.05
CA ILE A 268 0.55 -3.32 -19.63
C ILE A 268 0.48 -1.81 -19.91
N THR A 269 1.08 -1.03 -19.02
CA THR A 269 1.31 0.39 -19.24
C THR A 269 2.75 0.63 -19.68
N ILE A 270 2.89 1.39 -20.75
CA ILE A 270 4.16 1.88 -21.26
C ILE A 270 4.07 3.39 -21.46
N GLY A 271 5.21 4.01 -21.73
CA GLY A 271 5.28 5.43 -22.01
C GLY A 271 6.61 6.01 -21.55
N LEU A 272 6.75 7.32 -21.65
CA LEU A 272 7.94 8.02 -21.17
C LEU A 272 7.53 9.38 -20.62
N GLU A 273 8.25 9.89 -19.62
CA GLU A 273 7.98 11.21 -19.09
C GLU A 273 8.27 12.32 -20.13
N GLY A 274 7.43 13.35 -20.12
CA GLY A 274 7.32 14.44 -21.09
C GLY A 274 8.18 15.66 -20.75
N ASP A 275 9.38 15.43 -20.24
CA ASP A 275 10.31 16.45 -19.74
C ASP A 275 11.76 16.23 -20.17
N PHE A 276 12.00 15.27 -21.05
CA PHE A 276 13.30 15.09 -21.66
C PHE A 276 13.49 16.12 -22.78
N ILE A 277 14.74 16.28 -23.22
CA ILE A 277 15.03 17.06 -24.41
C ILE A 277 14.42 16.39 -25.66
N PRO A 278 14.02 17.15 -26.68
CA PRO A 278 13.33 16.64 -27.87
C PRO A 278 13.96 15.40 -28.52
N GLU A 279 15.29 15.32 -28.53
CA GLU A 279 16.06 14.26 -29.18
C GLU A 279 15.87 12.88 -28.52
N THR A 280 15.52 12.85 -27.23
CA THR A 280 15.33 11.60 -26.46
C THR A 280 14.19 10.75 -27.03
N TYR A 281 13.11 11.40 -27.49
CA TYR A 281 11.90 10.70 -27.94
C TYR A 281 12.09 9.92 -29.24
N ALA A 282 12.98 10.38 -30.12
CA ALA A 282 13.32 9.69 -31.37
C ALA A 282 14.16 8.41 -31.17
N GLY A 283 14.63 8.15 -29.94
CA GLY A 283 15.49 7.02 -29.60
C GLY A 283 14.72 5.77 -29.16
N VAL A 284 14.95 5.35 -27.92
CA VAL A 284 14.37 4.13 -27.32
C VAL A 284 12.84 4.18 -27.37
N PHE A 285 12.24 5.33 -27.05
CA PHE A 285 10.78 5.51 -27.04
C PHE A 285 10.14 5.22 -28.40
N ALA A 286 10.68 5.79 -29.49
CA ALA A 286 10.21 5.50 -30.84
C ALA A 286 10.24 4.00 -31.17
N ARG A 287 11.33 3.29 -30.83
CA ARG A 287 11.45 1.84 -31.05
C ARG A 287 10.45 1.02 -30.23
N GLN A 288 10.18 1.42 -28.99
CA GLN A 288 9.15 0.80 -28.16
C GLN A 288 7.75 0.98 -28.78
N LEU A 289 7.45 2.17 -29.32
CA LEU A 289 6.20 2.42 -30.03
C LEU A 289 6.10 1.64 -31.35
N ASP A 290 7.19 1.45 -32.08
CA ASP A 290 7.23 0.58 -33.27
C ASP A 290 6.86 -0.85 -32.93
N PHE A 291 7.41 -1.38 -31.84
CA PHE A 291 7.06 -2.71 -31.36
C PHE A 291 5.58 -2.82 -30.98
N VAL A 292 5.03 -1.81 -30.30
CA VAL A 292 3.61 -1.77 -29.90
C VAL A 292 2.71 -1.71 -31.14
N LEU A 293 3.08 -0.91 -32.14
CA LEU A 293 2.36 -0.85 -33.40
C LEU A 293 2.40 -2.19 -34.14
N ASP A 294 3.54 -2.89 -34.14
CA ASP A 294 3.69 -4.22 -34.75
C ASP A 294 2.74 -5.25 -34.10
N ILE A 295 2.73 -5.35 -32.77
CA ILE A 295 1.84 -6.31 -32.08
C ILE A 295 0.36 -5.92 -32.20
N LYS A 296 0.04 -4.62 -32.29
CA LYS A 296 -1.32 -4.13 -32.60
C LYS A 296 -1.73 -4.54 -34.02
N ASN A 297 -0.89 -4.30 -35.02
CA ASN A 297 -1.21 -4.60 -36.43
C ASN A 297 -1.35 -6.10 -36.68
N LYS A 298 -0.67 -6.94 -35.89
CA LYS A 298 -0.84 -8.40 -35.88
C LYS A 298 -2.12 -8.87 -35.16
N GLY A 299 -2.89 -7.95 -34.57
CA GLY A 299 -4.14 -8.24 -33.87
C GLY A 299 -3.97 -8.84 -32.47
N PHE A 300 -2.76 -8.75 -31.87
CA PHE A 300 -2.51 -9.32 -30.55
C PHE A 300 -3.01 -8.44 -29.40
N VAL A 301 -3.10 -7.12 -29.60
CA VAL A 301 -3.47 -6.16 -28.55
C VAL A 301 -4.31 -5.02 -29.10
N ASP A 302 -5.17 -4.48 -28.24
CA ASP A 302 -5.75 -3.15 -28.41
C ASP A 302 -4.88 -2.12 -27.69
N VAL A 303 -4.54 -1.03 -28.37
CA VAL A 303 -3.87 0.12 -27.74
C VAL A 303 -4.96 1.12 -27.36
N VAL A 304 -5.09 1.43 -26.07
CA VAL A 304 -6.21 2.20 -25.52
C VAL A 304 -5.74 3.27 -24.52
N THR A 305 -6.51 4.33 -24.39
CA THR A 305 -6.30 5.37 -23.36
C THR A 305 -6.62 4.82 -21.97
N MET A 306 -6.19 5.52 -20.91
CA MET A 306 -6.51 5.13 -19.54
C MET A 306 -8.02 5.14 -19.27
N LYS A 307 -8.71 6.19 -19.74
CA LYS A 307 -10.18 6.30 -19.64
C LYS A 307 -10.87 5.15 -20.34
N ASP A 308 -10.44 4.78 -21.55
CA ASP A 308 -11.09 3.72 -22.32
C ASP A 308 -10.88 2.35 -21.67
N PHE A 309 -9.65 2.07 -21.20
CA PHE A 309 -9.38 0.86 -20.43
C PHE A 309 -10.19 0.82 -19.13
N ALA A 310 -10.21 1.91 -18.36
CA ALA A 310 -10.96 1.97 -17.11
C ALA A 310 -12.47 1.82 -17.34
N SER A 311 -13.01 2.39 -18.42
CA SER A 311 -14.40 2.21 -18.82
C SER A 311 -14.70 0.76 -19.18
N TRP A 312 -13.84 0.11 -19.98
CA TRP A 312 -13.96 -1.32 -20.29
C TRP A 312 -13.90 -2.19 -19.03
N TYR A 313 -12.93 -1.96 -18.16
CA TYR A 313 -12.72 -2.74 -16.94
C TYR A 313 -13.91 -2.60 -15.98
N ARG A 314 -14.42 -1.37 -15.77
CA ARG A 314 -15.61 -1.10 -14.94
C ARG A 314 -16.87 -1.73 -15.50
N LYS A 315 -17.02 -1.75 -16.82
CA LYS A 315 -18.16 -2.40 -17.47
C LYS A 315 -18.09 -3.93 -17.38
N THR A 316 -16.88 -4.49 -17.48
CA THR A 316 -16.64 -5.93 -17.44
C THR A 316 -16.73 -6.48 -16.00
N PHE A 317 -16.20 -5.75 -15.02
CA PHE A 317 -16.12 -6.13 -13.62
C PHE A 317 -16.97 -5.18 -12.76
N ASN A 318 -18.26 -5.47 -12.63
CA ASN A 318 -19.21 -4.59 -11.95
C ASN A 318 -19.16 -4.66 -10.41
N THR A 319 -18.57 -5.71 -9.83
CA THR A 319 -18.50 -5.92 -8.37
C THR A 319 -17.13 -5.55 -7.79
N ILE A 320 -16.14 -6.43 -7.91
CA ILE A 320 -14.77 -6.30 -7.42
C ILE A 320 -13.79 -6.80 -8.49
N SER A 321 -12.50 -6.57 -8.29
CA SER A 321 -11.48 -7.01 -9.25
C SER A 321 -11.45 -8.54 -9.37
N PRO A 322 -11.30 -9.08 -10.59
CA PRO A 322 -11.10 -10.51 -10.76
C PRO A 322 -9.73 -10.94 -10.23
N PRO A 323 -9.54 -12.21 -9.85
CA PRO A 323 -8.21 -12.75 -9.62
C PRO A 323 -7.32 -12.61 -10.86
N GLN A 324 -6.02 -12.42 -10.63
CA GLN A 324 -4.96 -12.31 -11.62
C GLN A 324 -3.85 -13.32 -11.32
N ILE A 325 -3.42 -14.02 -12.35
CA ILE A 325 -2.41 -15.08 -12.30
C ILE A 325 -1.27 -14.69 -13.24
N LEU A 326 -0.05 -14.64 -12.72
CA LEU A 326 1.16 -14.36 -13.51
C LEU A 326 2.06 -15.59 -13.44
N GLU A 327 2.15 -16.34 -14.53
CA GLU A 327 3.07 -17.48 -14.63
C GLU A 327 4.15 -17.17 -15.67
N SER A 328 5.39 -17.02 -15.22
CA SER A 328 6.54 -16.71 -16.10
C SER A 328 7.71 -17.62 -15.77
N ASP A 329 8.36 -18.18 -16.79
CA ASP A 329 9.76 -18.57 -16.65
C ASP A 329 10.63 -17.30 -16.60
N ASP A 330 11.85 -17.39 -16.07
CA ASP A 330 12.75 -16.24 -15.98
C ASP A 330 13.03 -15.63 -17.36
N LEU A 331 12.70 -14.34 -17.51
CA LEU A 331 12.95 -13.58 -18.74
C LEU A 331 14.45 -13.39 -19.04
N LEU A 332 15.30 -13.57 -18.02
CA LEU A 332 16.77 -13.51 -18.10
C LEU A 332 17.43 -14.89 -18.19
N GLY A 333 16.65 -15.98 -18.24
CA GLY A 333 17.13 -17.32 -18.60
C GLY A 333 17.55 -18.23 -17.45
N LYS A 334 17.37 -17.86 -16.17
CA LYS A 334 17.48 -18.83 -15.08
C LYS A 334 16.40 -19.90 -15.23
N LYS A 335 16.70 -21.13 -14.82
CA LYS A 335 15.70 -22.20 -14.79
C LYS A 335 14.84 -22.10 -13.53
N ILE A 336 14.15 -20.97 -13.40
CA ILE A 336 13.20 -20.68 -12.33
C ILE A 336 11.90 -20.21 -12.97
N LYS A 337 10.79 -20.79 -12.52
CA LYS A 337 9.44 -20.30 -12.80
C LYS A 337 8.97 -19.44 -11.63
N ALA A 338 8.47 -18.23 -11.91
CA ALA A 338 7.74 -17.39 -10.98
C ALA A 338 6.23 -17.50 -11.22
N ILE A 339 5.47 -17.59 -10.13
CA ILE A 339 4.03 -17.73 -10.12
C ILE A 339 3.46 -16.71 -9.13
N TRP A 340 2.68 -15.76 -9.62
CA TRP A 340 1.85 -14.90 -8.77
C TRP A 340 0.39 -15.31 -8.87
N TYR A 341 -0.27 -15.35 -7.72
CA TYR A 341 -1.72 -15.43 -7.62
C TYR A 341 -2.21 -14.26 -6.78
N GLN A 342 -3.12 -13.46 -7.31
CA GLN A 342 -3.54 -12.20 -6.72
C GLN A 342 -5.06 -12.08 -6.82
N SER A 343 -5.72 -11.88 -5.69
CA SER A 343 -7.16 -11.70 -5.58
C SER A 343 -7.46 -10.55 -4.62
N PRO A 344 -8.71 -10.07 -4.56
CA PRO A 344 -9.07 -9.04 -3.60
C PRO A 344 -8.87 -9.44 -2.13
N PHE A 345 -8.59 -10.70 -1.83
CA PHE A 345 -8.42 -11.20 -0.46
C PHE A 345 -6.96 -11.56 -0.12
N LEU A 346 -6.12 -11.88 -1.12
CA LEU A 346 -4.74 -12.28 -0.89
C LEU A 346 -3.84 -12.05 -2.10
N ARG A 347 -2.52 -11.97 -1.87
CA ARG A 347 -1.50 -12.18 -2.90
C ARG A 347 -0.51 -13.25 -2.46
N ALA A 348 0.00 -14.00 -3.42
CA ALA A 348 0.97 -15.07 -3.21
C ALA A 348 1.98 -15.07 -4.35
N HIS A 349 3.27 -15.04 -4.03
CA HIS A 349 4.38 -15.23 -4.96
C HIS A 349 5.10 -16.54 -4.63
N LEU A 350 5.07 -17.48 -5.57
CA LEU A 350 5.79 -18.74 -5.51
C LEU A 350 6.88 -18.78 -6.58
N THR A 351 7.98 -19.46 -6.27
CA THR A 351 8.97 -19.85 -7.28
C THR A 351 9.13 -21.36 -7.31
N TYR A 352 9.31 -21.91 -8.51
CA TYR A 352 9.71 -23.28 -8.75
C TYR A 352 11.07 -23.32 -9.45
N ASP A 353 12.04 -23.99 -8.84
CA ASP A 353 13.37 -24.22 -9.41
C ASP A 353 13.39 -25.55 -10.16
N TYR A 354 13.66 -25.52 -11.47
CA TYR A 354 13.65 -26.73 -12.30
C TYR A 354 14.85 -27.65 -12.07
N GLU A 355 15.93 -27.16 -11.46
CA GLU A 355 17.14 -27.95 -11.20
C GLU A 355 17.06 -28.64 -9.84
N THR A 356 16.56 -27.94 -8.82
CA THR A 356 16.42 -28.48 -7.46
C THR A 356 15.04 -29.06 -7.15
N TYR A 357 14.06 -28.82 -8.04
CA TYR A 357 12.64 -29.15 -7.86
C TYR A 357 12.00 -28.50 -6.61
N GLU A 358 12.59 -27.42 -6.12
CA GLU A 358 12.14 -26.71 -4.95
C GLU A 358 10.98 -25.77 -5.31
N THR A 359 9.82 -25.94 -4.65
CA THR A 359 8.74 -24.92 -4.67
C THR A 359 8.75 -24.18 -3.34
N LYS A 360 8.76 -22.84 -3.39
CA LYS A 360 8.74 -21.98 -2.21
C LYS A 360 7.84 -20.76 -2.37
N PHE A 361 7.25 -20.28 -1.27
CA PHE A 361 6.69 -18.94 -1.18
C PHE A 361 7.80 -17.93 -0.85
N LEU A 362 7.81 -16.83 -1.60
CA LEU A 362 8.63 -15.65 -1.34
C LEU A 362 7.80 -14.49 -0.78
N ASP A 363 6.53 -14.38 -1.18
CA ASP A 363 5.58 -13.39 -0.66
C ASP A 363 4.22 -14.06 -0.41
N LEU A 364 3.60 -13.76 0.74
CA LEU A 364 2.23 -14.11 1.07
C LEU A 364 1.60 -13.01 1.92
N ARG A 365 0.53 -12.40 1.43
CA ARG A 365 -0.24 -11.36 2.13
C ARG A 365 -1.73 -11.58 2.02
N PHE A 366 -2.43 -11.04 3.01
CA PHE A 366 -3.87 -10.97 3.04
C PHE A 366 -4.31 -9.51 3.01
N TYR A 367 -5.36 -9.25 2.27
CA TYR A 367 -5.95 -7.92 2.13
C TYR A 367 -7.16 -7.77 3.02
N PHE A 368 -7.21 -6.67 3.75
CA PHE A 368 -8.29 -6.36 4.68
C PHE A 368 -8.84 -4.98 4.36
N ASN A 369 -10.13 -4.89 4.08
CA ASN A 369 -10.76 -3.62 3.75
C ASN A 369 -10.75 -2.61 4.91
N ASN A 370 -10.66 -3.07 6.16
CA ASN A 370 -10.52 -2.21 7.33
C ASN A 370 -9.05 -1.90 7.69
N PHE A 371 -8.09 -2.24 6.83
CA PHE A 371 -6.72 -1.78 7.00
C PHE A 371 -6.55 -0.39 6.41
N GLU A 372 -6.39 0.63 7.26
CA GLU A 372 -6.33 2.04 6.85
C GLU A 372 -4.90 2.44 6.46
N GLU A 373 -4.79 3.20 5.38
CA GLU A 373 -3.52 3.73 4.87
C GLU A 373 -2.83 4.66 5.91
N PRO A 374 -1.50 4.60 6.08
CA PRO A 374 -0.80 5.33 7.15
C PRO A 374 -1.01 6.85 7.15
N TYR A 375 -1.16 7.44 5.97
CA TYR A 375 -1.31 8.89 5.77
C TYR A 375 -2.74 9.28 5.40
N TYR A 376 -3.73 8.44 5.74
CA TYR A 376 -5.13 8.73 5.47
C TYR A 376 -5.57 10.03 6.14
N VAL A 377 -5.34 10.16 7.45
CA VAL A 377 -5.63 11.37 8.24
C VAL A 377 -4.41 12.26 8.41
N SER A 378 -3.30 11.68 8.85
CA SER A 378 -2.08 12.43 9.16
C SER A 378 -1.24 12.68 7.91
N PRO A 379 -0.63 13.86 7.76
CA PRO A 379 0.29 14.12 6.67
C PRO A 379 1.59 13.32 6.82
N ASP A 380 2.18 12.93 5.69
CA ASP A 380 3.55 12.43 5.65
C ASP A 380 4.53 13.58 5.96
N ARG A 381 5.36 13.39 6.98
CA ARG A 381 6.43 14.32 7.39
C ARG A 381 7.81 13.68 7.24
N ASP A 382 7.89 12.47 6.69
CA ASP A 382 9.13 11.84 6.28
C ASP A 382 9.55 12.33 4.89
N LEU A 383 10.85 12.22 4.61
CA LEU A 383 11.39 12.52 3.27
C LEU A 383 11.08 11.40 2.26
N ASP A 384 10.82 10.20 2.79
CA ASP A 384 10.61 8.97 2.06
C ASP A 384 9.16 8.49 2.29
N LEU A 385 8.55 7.93 1.25
CA LEU A 385 7.19 7.42 1.30
C LEU A 385 7.20 5.96 1.77
N TYR A 386 6.41 5.65 2.80
CA TYR A 386 6.20 4.28 3.25
C TYR A 386 4.73 3.86 3.12
N ILE A 387 4.44 3.02 2.14
CA ILE A 387 3.14 2.37 1.97
C ILE A 387 3.36 0.86 2.03
N ASN A 388 3.14 0.28 3.21
CA ASN A 388 3.36 -1.13 3.46
C ASN A 388 2.05 -1.83 3.82
N ILE A 389 1.69 -2.86 3.05
CA ILE A 389 0.56 -3.72 3.36
C ILE A 389 1.05 -4.92 4.19
N PRO A 390 0.38 -5.32 5.29
CA PRO A 390 0.84 -6.40 6.15
C PRO A 390 1.20 -7.69 5.40
N SER A 391 2.32 -8.32 5.77
CA SER A 391 2.77 -9.58 5.20
C SER A 391 2.92 -10.69 6.23
N ILE A 392 2.76 -11.94 5.76
CA ILE A 392 3.00 -13.14 6.58
C ILE A 392 4.33 -13.79 6.19
N ILE A 393 4.63 -13.77 4.89
CA ILE A 393 5.91 -14.16 4.31
C ILE A 393 6.30 -13.01 3.38
N ASP A 394 7.50 -12.47 3.55
CA ASP A 394 8.04 -11.43 2.68
C ASP A 394 9.57 -11.50 2.69
N SER A 395 10.11 -12.22 1.72
CA SER A 395 11.55 -12.40 1.58
C SER A 395 12.30 -11.16 1.09
N ALA A 396 11.60 -10.11 0.61
CA ALA A 396 12.22 -8.84 0.27
C ALA A 396 12.52 -8.03 1.54
N SER A 397 11.57 -8.02 2.50
CA SER A 397 11.75 -7.42 3.82
C SER A 397 12.77 -8.18 4.69
N ASP A 398 12.63 -9.50 4.82
CA ASP A 398 13.57 -10.35 5.54
C ASP A 398 13.88 -11.60 4.71
N LYS A 399 15.12 -11.73 4.22
CA LYS A 399 15.58 -12.88 3.42
C LYS A 399 15.37 -14.24 4.09
N LYS A 400 15.12 -14.29 5.40
CA LYS A 400 14.81 -15.51 6.16
C LYS A 400 13.33 -15.90 6.08
N GLU A 401 12.45 -14.99 5.69
CA GLU A 401 11.02 -15.24 5.51
C GLU A 401 10.74 -15.88 4.15
N ILE A 402 11.18 -17.13 4.02
CA ILE A 402 10.92 -17.99 2.87
C ILE A 402 10.28 -19.27 3.37
N TRP A 403 9.22 -19.72 2.71
CA TRP A 403 8.63 -21.03 3.00
C TRP A 403 8.88 -22.01 1.87
N ILE A 404 9.85 -22.91 2.08
CA ILE A 404 10.07 -24.05 1.17
C ILE A 404 8.98 -25.09 1.41
N ILE A 405 8.04 -25.20 0.48
CA ILE A 405 6.84 -26.04 0.62
C ILE A 405 7.20 -27.50 0.41
N LEU A 406 7.96 -27.82 -0.64
CA LEU A 406 8.32 -29.19 -1.03
C LEU A 406 9.45 -29.20 -2.07
N LYS A 407 10.09 -30.36 -2.23
CA LYS A 407 11.12 -30.64 -3.25
C LYS A 407 10.69 -31.81 -4.12
N LYS A 408 9.84 -31.56 -5.12
CA LYS A 408 9.26 -32.56 -6.01
C LYS A 408 9.05 -31.96 -7.38
N LYS A 409 9.20 -32.79 -8.41
CA LYS A 409 8.97 -32.39 -9.79
C LYS A 409 7.53 -31.90 -9.97
N LEU A 410 7.37 -30.67 -10.43
CA LEU A 410 6.12 -30.09 -10.90
C LEU A 410 5.72 -30.80 -12.20
N GLU A 411 4.52 -31.36 -12.23
CA GLU A 411 4.00 -32.11 -13.38
C GLU A 411 3.12 -31.22 -14.26
N ALA A 412 2.30 -30.36 -13.66
CA ALA A 412 1.45 -29.43 -14.40
C ALA A 412 1.04 -28.24 -13.53
N VAL A 413 0.96 -27.06 -14.15
CA VAL A 413 0.21 -25.90 -13.64
C VAL A 413 -1.10 -25.86 -14.43
N LYS A 414 -2.23 -25.91 -13.73
CA LYS A 414 -3.58 -25.92 -14.32
C LYS A 414 -4.40 -24.79 -13.74
N ILE A 415 -5.31 -24.27 -14.53
CA ILE A 415 -6.28 -23.26 -14.08
C ILE A 415 -7.68 -23.86 -14.18
N ASP A 416 -8.40 -23.77 -13.07
CA ASP A 416 -9.75 -24.29 -12.89
C ASP A 416 -10.67 -23.13 -12.48
N GLY A 417 -11.36 -22.56 -13.45
CA GLY A 417 -12.05 -21.28 -13.28
C GLY A 417 -11.07 -20.16 -12.95
N SER A 418 -11.19 -19.58 -11.76
CA SER A 418 -10.28 -18.54 -11.23
C SER A 418 -9.19 -19.08 -10.29
N ASP A 419 -9.12 -20.40 -10.13
CA ASP A 419 -8.19 -21.04 -9.20
C ASP A 419 -6.97 -21.58 -9.95
N LEU A 420 -5.79 -21.45 -9.33
CA LEU A 420 -4.54 -22.00 -9.84
C LEU A 420 -4.20 -23.30 -9.10
N VAL A 421 -3.92 -24.37 -9.83
CA VAL A 421 -3.58 -25.68 -9.28
C VAL A 421 -2.22 -26.14 -9.80
N LEU A 422 -1.24 -26.22 -8.89
CA LEU A 422 0.06 -26.82 -9.13
C LEU A 422 0.00 -28.29 -8.74
N ASN A 423 0.21 -29.19 -9.70
CA ASN A 423 0.21 -30.63 -9.50
C ASN A 423 1.64 -31.17 -9.54
N TYR A 424 1.96 -32.02 -8.58
CA TYR A 424 3.26 -32.62 -8.41
C TYR A 424 3.15 -34.14 -8.40
N ARG A 425 4.29 -34.80 -8.62
CA ARG A 425 4.42 -36.26 -8.48
C ARG A 425 3.91 -36.72 -7.10
N ASP A 426 3.44 -37.97 -7.04
CA ASP A 426 2.91 -38.64 -5.84
C ASP A 426 1.55 -38.07 -5.38
N GLY A 427 0.80 -37.44 -6.29
CA GLY A 427 -0.55 -36.94 -6.02
C GLY A 427 -0.60 -35.70 -5.12
N ILE A 428 0.52 -34.98 -4.97
CA ILE A 428 0.59 -33.74 -4.20
C ILE A 428 0.07 -32.58 -5.05
N SER A 429 -0.77 -31.72 -4.48
CA SER A 429 -1.26 -30.53 -5.17
C SER A 429 -1.31 -29.29 -4.27
N ILE A 430 -1.09 -28.13 -4.87
CA ILE A 430 -1.27 -26.82 -4.25
C ILE A 430 -2.30 -26.06 -5.08
N LYS A 431 -3.42 -25.71 -4.47
CA LYS A 431 -4.52 -24.96 -5.08
C LYS A 431 -4.59 -23.56 -4.46
N LEU A 432 -4.40 -22.53 -5.26
CA LEU A 432 -4.56 -21.12 -4.87
C LEU A 432 -5.93 -20.65 -5.40
N SER A 433 -6.82 -20.33 -4.49
CA SER A 433 -8.17 -19.81 -4.77
C SER A 433 -8.31 -18.40 -4.22
N SER A 434 -9.38 -17.70 -4.63
CA SER A 434 -9.58 -16.28 -4.33
C SER A 434 -9.40 -15.92 -2.86
N ASN A 435 -9.81 -16.76 -1.91
CA ASN A 435 -9.70 -16.49 -0.48
C ASN A 435 -9.13 -17.67 0.31
N ASN A 436 -8.46 -18.61 -0.36
CA ASN A 436 -8.01 -19.84 0.30
C ASN A 436 -6.85 -20.48 -0.46
N LEU A 437 -5.87 -20.98 0.27
CA LEU A 437 -4.76 -21.78 -0.25
C LEU A 437 -4.94 -23.21 0.29
N THR A 438 -5.06 -24.19 -0.59
CA THR A 438 -5.26 -25.60 -0.22
C THR A 438 -4.07 -26.43 -0.67
N PHE A 439 -3.62 -27.33 0.20
CA PHE A 439 -2.48 -28.20 -0.02
C PHE A 439 -2.96 -29.63 0.23
N SER A 440 -2.80 -30.50 -0.76
CA SER A 440 -3.14 -31.92 -0.68
C SER A 440 -1.85 -32.74 -0.70
N GLY A 441 -1.70 -33.66 0.25
CA GLY A 441 -0.52 -34.51 0.38
C GLY A 441 0.53 -33.98 1.35
N LYS A 442 1.72 -34.58 1.34
CA LYS A 442 2.79 -34.31 2.31
C LYS A 442 3.62 -33.08 1.90
N ILE A 443 3.48 -31.99 2.65
CA ILE A 443 4.30 -30.77 2.54
C ILE A 443 5.29 -30.65 3.70
N ASN A 444 6.29 -29.79 3.55
CA ASN A 444 7.23 -29.41 4.60
C ASN A 444 6.52 -28.67 5.76
N GLN A 445 7.25 -28.47 6.85
CA GLN A 445 6.74 -27.77 8.02
C GLN A 445 6.24 -26.35 7.67
N ILE A 446 5.06 -26.02 8.18
CA ILE A 446 4.46 -24.68 8.03
C ILE A 446 5.25 -23.71 8.92
N PRO A 447 5.65 -22.53 8.40
CA PRO A 447 6.37 -21.52 9.18
C PRO A 447 5.60 -21.07 10.42
N LYS A 448 6.34 -20.74 11.48
CA LYS A 448 5.75 -20.17 12.70
C LYS A 448 5.03 -18.84 12.44
N SER A 449 5.50 -18.05 11.47
CA SER A 449 4.83 -16.82 11.05
C SER A 449 3.39 -17.08 10.58
N LEU A 450 3.13 -18.23 9.95
CA LEU A 450 1.80 -18.66 9.55
C LEU A 450 1.01 -19.28 10.71
N THR A 451 1.60 -20.24 11.45
CA THR A 451 0.87 -20.96 12.51
C THR A 451 0.48 -20.08 13.69
N ASN A 452 1.28 -19.03 13.95
CA ASN A 452 1.03 -18.08 15.04
C ASN A 452 0.37 -16.78 14.54
N SER A 453 0.04 -16.69 13.25
CA SER A 453 -0.60 -15.52 12.67
C SER A 453 -2.00 -15.33 13.25
N GLN A 454 -2.30 -14.11 13.70
CA GLN A 454 -3.66 -13.74 14.12
C GLN A 454 -4.57 -13.41 12.94
N VAL A 455 -4.00 -13.33 11.73
CA VAL A 455 -4.70 -12.93 10.51
C VAL A 455 -4.89 -14.07 9.51
N ALA A 456 -4.38 -15.27 9.84
CA ALA A 456 -4.56 -16.50 9.08
C ALA A 456 -5.41 -17.51 9.84
N ARG A 457 -6.32 -18.20 9.14
CA ARG A 457 -7.01 -19.39 9.61
C ARG A 457 -6.40 -20.60 8.97
N ILE A 458 -5.98 -21.54 9.81
CA ILE A 458 -5.39 -22.80 9.39
C ILE A 458 -6.35 -23.94 9.73
N ASN A 459 -6.73 -24.72 8.74
CA ASN A 459 -7.49 -25.96 8.94
C ASN A 459 -6.68 -27.13 8.41
N LYS A 460 -6.51 -28.18 9.22
CA LYS A 460 -5.84 -29.42 8.85
C LYS A 460 -6.81 -30.58 9.06
N LYS A 461 -7.06 -31.36 8.01
CA LYS A 461 -7.89 -32.56 8.04
C LYS A 461 -7.23 -33.63 7.17
N ASP A 462 -6.81 -34.73 7.81
CA ASP A 462 -6.13 -35.84 7.13
C ASP A 462 -4.91 -35.37 6.31
N ASN A 463 -4.93 -35.61 5.00
CA ASN A 463 -3.91 -35.18 4.03
C ASN A 463 -4.21 -33.81 3.39
N LEU A 464 -5.24 -33.11 3.85
CA LEU A 464 -5.63 -31.80 3.36
C LEU A 464 -5.28 -30.72 4.39
N PHE A 465 -4.67 -29.65 3.91
CA PHE A 465 -4.33 -28.48 4.69
C PHE A 465 -4.82 -27.24 3.95
N SER A 466 -5.40 -26.28 4.67
CA SER A 466 -5.87 -25.03 4.07
C SER A 466 -5.52 -23.81 4.91
N ILE A 467 -5.22 -22.71 4.23
CA ILE A 467 -4.93 -21.40 4.80
C ILE A 467 -5.89 -20.39 4.17
N SER A 468 -6.63 -19.66 4.99
CA SER A 468 -7.51 -18.56 4.54
C SER A 468 -7.29 -17.31 5.38
N PRO A 469 -7.52 -16.10 4.81
CA PRO A 469 -7.52 -14.88 5.60
C PRO A 469 -8.69 -14.88 6.60
N VAL A 470 -8.50 -14.22 7.73
CA VAL A 470 -9.64 -13.77 8.56
C VAL A 470 -10.44 -12.71 7.81
N LYS A 471 -11.65 -12.38 8.27
CA LYS A 471 -12.52 -11.42 7.57
C LYS A 471 -11.96 -9.98 7.59
N ASN A 472 -11.47 -9.56 8.75
CA ASN A 472 -11.04 -8.18 9.01
C ASN A 472 -9.65 -8.20 9.63
N TRP A 473 -8.88 -7.13 9.39
CA TRP A 473 -7.71 -6.83 10.19
C TRP A 473 -8.09 -6.78 11.67
N ILE A 474 -7.17 -7.24 12.52
CA ILE A 474 -7.40 -7.47 13.96
C ILE A 474 -7.67 -6.20 14.77
N PHE A 475 -7.39 -5.03 14.21
CA PHE A 475 -7.68 -3.73 14.84
C PHE A 475 -8.78 -2.98 14.09
N PRO A 476 -9.57 -2.14 14.79
CA PRO A 476 -10.55 -1.25 14.16
C PRO A 476 -9.90 -0.34 13.12
N GLN A 477 -10.69 0.11 12.14
CA GLN A 477 -10.21 0.96 11.04
C GLN A 477 -9.50 2.21 11.56
N GLU A 478 -10.09 2.87 12.55
CA GLU A 478 -9.60 4.06 13.22
C GLU A 478 -8.38 3.84 14.14
N GLY A 479 -7.70 2.69 14.03
CA GLY A 479 -6.56 2.30 14.86
C GLY A 479 -6.95 1.75 16.24
N TYR A 480 -5.97 1.65 17.13
CA TYR A 480 -6.18 1.17 18.49
C TYR A 480 -6.35 2.35 19.44
N ILE A 481 -7.55 2.48 19.99
CA ILE A 481 -7.91 3.53 20.95
C ILE A 481 -8.01 2.92 22.35
N PHE A 482 -7.31 3.52 23.31
CA PHE A 482 -7.40 3.11 24.70
C PHE A 482 -7.36 4.32 25.64
N ARG A 483 -7.95 4.16 26.83
CA ARG A 483 -7.96 5.21 27.85
C ARG A 483 -6.82 4.98 28.84
N ASP A 484 -6.06 6.03 29.14
CA ASP A 484 -5.03 6.00 30.17
C ASP A 484 -4.87 7.39 30.81
N LEU A 485 -4.17 7.46 31.94
CA LEU A 485 -3.88 8.70 32.66
C LEU A 485 -3.22 9.74 31.75
N THR A 486 -3.52 11.01 32.00
CA THR A 486 -2.82 12.12 31.35
C THR A 486 -1.33 12.15 31.76
N PRO A 487 -0.43 12.80 30.99
CA PRO A 487 0.95 12.99 31.42
C PRO A 487 1.05 13.69 32.77
N GLU A 488 0.18 14.67 33.04
CA GLU A 488 0.13 15.43 34.29
C GLU A 488 -0.21 14.51 35.47
N ALA A 489 -1.26 13.69 35.32
CA ALA A 489 -1.67 12.73 36.35
C ALA A 489 -0.64 11.62 36.55
N THR A 490 -0.02 11.16 35.47
CA THR A 490 1.07 10.16 35.52
C THR A 490 2.25 10.70 36.31
N ASN A 491 2.64 11.95 36.06
CA ASN A 491 3.74 12.61 36.78
C ASN A 491 3.37 12.88 38.24
N PHE A 492 2.14 13.28 38.52
CA PHE A 492 1.63 13.46 39.89
C PHE A 492 1.75 12.17 40.71
N LEU A 493 1.26 11.03 40.20
CA LEU A 493 1.36 9.74 40.88
C LEU A 493 2.80 9.25 41.06
N ARG A 494 3.72 9.64 40.16
CA ARG A 494 5.15 9.28 40.27
C ARG A 494 5.90 10.10 41.32
N GLN A 495 5.32 11.16 41.88
CA GLN A 495 5.99 11.95 42.91
C GLN A 495 6.21 11.12 44.17
N LYS A 496 7.45 11.09 44.68
CA LYS A 496 7.81 10.32 45.89
C LYS A 496 6.87 10.57 47.07
N LYS A 497 6.43 11.83 47.25
CA LYS A 497 5.50 12.22 48.32
C LYS A 497 4.13 11.56 48.15
N VAL A 498 3.61 11.52 46.92
CA VAL A 498 2.31 10.90 46.61
C VAL A 498 2.39 9.39 46.81
N VAL A 499 3.42 8.74 46.26
CA VAL A 499 3.65 7.29 46.44
C VAL A 499 3.76 6.92 47.92
N LEU A 500 4.51 7.70 48.72
CA LEU A 500 4.65 7.46 50.16
C LEU A 500 3.30 7.62 50.88
N THR A 501 2.53 8.65 50.52
CA THR A 501 1.21 8.91 51.11
C THR A 501 0.24 7.79 50.78
N GLU A 502 0.18 7.34 49.52
CA GLU A 502 -0.65 6.20 49.11
C GLU A 502 -0.26 4.91 49.83
N ALA A 503 1.04 4.64 49.98
CA ALA A 503 1.52 3.47 50.70
C ALA A 503 1.11 3.48 52.19
N VAL A 504 1.20 4.64 52.85
CA VAL A 504 0.77 4.81 54.25
C VAL A 504 -0.75 4.64 54.37
N VAL A 505 -1.53 5.27 53.48
CA VAL A 505 -2.99 5.14 53.47
C VAL A 505 -3.40 3.68 53.25
N LEU A 506 -2.77 2.98 52.29
CA LEU A 506 -3.03 1.56 52.02
C LEU A 506 -2.71 0.68 53.24
N LEU A 507 -1.60 0.96 53.92
CA LEU A 507 -1.19 0.22 55.12
C LEU A 507 -2.19 0.41 56.28
N ILE A 508 -2.62 1.65 56.54
CA ILE A 508 -3.66 1.98 57.53
C ILE A 508 -4.96 1.25 57.19
N PHE A 509 -5.30 1.22 55.90
CA PHE A 509 -6.52 0.58 55.42
C PHE A 509 -6.49 -0.94 55.61
N ILE A 510 -5.38 -1.60 55.25
CA ILE A 510 -5.19 -3.05 55.42
C ILE A 510 -5.22 -3.44 56.91
N THR A 511 -4.55 -2.65 57.77
CA THR A 511 -4.55 -2.91 59.22
C THR A 511 -5.95 -2.72 59.84
N ALA A 512 -6.66 -1.66 59.47
CA ALA A 512 -8.04 -1.43 59.92
C ALA A 512 -8.98 -2.57 59.47
N LEU A 513 -8.86 -3.02 58.21
CA LEU A 513 -9.64 -4.13 57.67
C LEU A 513 -9.37 -5.43 58.44
N PHE A 514 -8.10 -5.74 58.71
CA PHE A 514 -7.69 -6.94 59.44
C PHE A 514 -8.24 -6.98 60.87
N ILE A 515 -8.17 -5.86 61.60
CA ILE A 515 -8.71 -5.72 62.97
C ILE A 515 -10.23 -5.98 62.98
N ILE A 516 -10.96 -5.42 62.01
CA ILE A 516 -12.43 -5.51 61.94
C ILE A 516 -12.89 -6.90 61.47
N LEU A 517 -12.10 -7.60 60.65
CA LEU A 517 -12.38 -8.98 60.25
C LEU A 517 -12.16 -9.97 61.41
N LYS A 518 -11.11 -9.78 62.23
CA LYS A 518 -10.78 -10.68 63.35
C LYS A 518 -11.58 -10.43 64.64
N SER A 519 -12.13 -9.23 64.84
CA SER A 519 -12.82 -8.89 66.09
C SER A 519 -14.33 -9.23 66.06
N PRO A 520 -14.83 -10.11 66.96
CA PRO A 520 -16.26 -10.46 67.03
C PRO A 520 -17.16 -9.28 67.45
N SER A 521 -16.64 -8.34 68.26
CA SER A 521 -17.39 -7.19 68.79
C SER A 521 -17.59 -6.07 67.76
N LEU A 522 -16.90 -6.11 66.62
CA LEU A 522 -16.96 -5.10 65.56
C LEU A 522 -17.83 -5.53 64.36
N LYS A 523 -18.62 -6.62 64.48
CA LYS A 523 -19.51 -7.13 63.42
C LYS A 523 -20.43 -6.05 62.85
N ASN A 524 -21.02 -5.19 63.69
CA ASN A 524 -21.93 -4.12 63.25
C ASN A 524 -21.20 -2.98 62.52
N LYS A 525 -19.88 -2.86 62.65
CA LYS A 525 -19.06 -1.86 61.94
C LYS A 525 -18.55 -2.34 60.58
N ARG A 526 -18.71 -3.62 60.24
CA ARG A 526 -18.31 -4.18 58.93
C ARG A 526 -19.00 -3.50 57.76
N LEU A 527 -20.28 -3.16 57.92
CA LEU A 527 -21.05 -2.43 56.91
C LEU A 527 -20.46 -1.02 56.67
N PHE A 528 -20.08 -0.31 57.73
CA PHE A 528 -19.44 0.99 57.62
C PHE A 528 -18.09 0.91 56.88
N VAL A 529 -17.27 -0.10 57.17
CA VAL A 529 -16.01 -0.32 56.43
C VAL A 529 -16.25 -0.61 54.96
N LEU A 530 -17.27 -1.43 54.63
CA LEU A 530 -17.65 -1.70 53.24
C LEU A 530 -18.09 -0.42 52.53
N ILE A 531 -18.82 0.47 53.19
CA ILE A 531 -19.21 1.79 52.65
C ILE A 531 -17.98 2.67 52.40
N VAL A 532 -17.03 2.70 53.34
CA VAL A 532 -15.78 3.46 53.17
C VAL A 532 -14.92 2.90 52.03
N ILE A 533 -14.82 1.57 51.91
CA ILE A 533 -14.15 0.91 50.76
C ILE A 533 -14.84 1.30 49.47
N SER A 534 -16.16 1.15 49.42
CA SER A 534 -16.95 1.50 48.24
C SER A 534 -16.71 2.97 47.86
N SER A 535 -16.76 3.88 48.82
CA SER A 535 -16.53 5.31 48.60
C SER A 535 -15.12 5.60 48.11
N ALA A 536 -14.10 4.93 48.65
CA ALA A 536 -12.71 5.06 48.21
C ALA A 536 -12.50 4.50 46.79
N ILE A 537 -13.10 3.34 46.46
CA ILE A 537 -13.06 2.76 45.11
C ILE A 537 -13.78 3.68 44.12
N THR A 538 -14.96 4.19 44.49
CA THR A 538 -15.70 5.17 43.69
C THR A 538 -14.89 6.45 43.50
N GLY A 539 -14.25 6.97 44.55
CA GLY A 539 -13.37 8.12 44.47
C GLY A 539 -12.16 7.90 43.56
N MET A 540 -11.49 6.75 43.67
CA MET A 540 -10.38 6.35 42.78
C MET A 540 -10.84 6.21 41.33
N PHE A 541 -12.02 5.63 41.10
CA PHE A 541 -12.60 5.51 39.77
C PHE A 541 -12.88 6.89 39.16
N PHE A 542 -13.52 7.79 39.90
CA PHE A 542 -13.77 9.16 39.44
C PHE A 542 -12.47 9.91 39.21
N TRP A 543 -11.49 9.80 40.13
CA TRP A 543 -10.19 10.43 39.96
C TRP A 543 -9.50 9.92 38.69
N TYR A 544 -9.44 8.61 38.47
CA TYR A 544 -8.90 8.05 37.23
C TYR A 544 -9.67 8.56 36.01
N TYR A 545 -11.00 8.53 36.04
CA TYR A 545 -11.84 8.96 34.93
C TYR A 545 -11.59 10.43 34.56
N PHE A 546 -11.56 11.34 35.53
CA PHE A 546 -11.30 12.77 35.30
C PHE A 546 -9.84 13.08 34.96
N ASN A 547 -8.91 12.19 35.30
CA ASN A 547 -7.47 12.34 35.04
C ASN A 547 -6.96 11.41 33.93
N SER A 548 -7.85 10.92 33.07
CA SER A 548 -7.52 10.09 31.92
C SER A 548 -8.08 10.66 30.63
N ARG A 549 -7.47 10.28 29.52
CA ARG A 549 -7.88 10.65 28.17
C ARG A 549 -7.73 9.45 27.24
N ASN A 550 -8.38 9.52 26.08
CA ASN A 550 -8.18 8.51 25.04
C ASN A 550 -6.88 8.80 24.29
N TYR A 551 -6.14 7.74 23.98
CA TYR A 551 -4.93 7.74 23.18
C TYR A 551 -5.15 6.89 21.93
N PHE A 552 -4.44 7.25 20.87
CA PHE A 552 -4.50 6.60 19.57
C PHE A 552 -3.17 5.93 19.20
N VAL A 553 -3.24 4.81 18.48
CA VAL A 553 -2.12 4.10 17.87
C VAL A 553 -2.50 3.73 16.44
N ALA A 554 -1.68 4.11 15.46
CA ALA A 554 -1.93 3.89 14.05
C ALA A 554 -1.87 2.41 13.67
N GLN A 555 -2.57 2.01 12.61
CA GLN A 555 -2.62 0.60 12.20
C GLN A 555 -1.28 0.06 11.67
N SER A 556 -0.54 0.86 10.92
CA SER A 556 0.86 0.60 10.53
C SER A 556 1.76 0.33 11.74
N GLU A 557 1.59 1.07 12.83
CA GLU A 557 2.32 0.83 14.07
C GLU A 557 1.93 -0.52 14.71
N LEU A 558 0.63 -0.86 14.65
CA LEU A 558 0.10 -2.12 15.16
C LEU A 558 0.55 -3.32 14.30
N ASP A 559 0.63 -3.18 12.98
CA ASP A 559 1.20 -4.18 12.07
C ASP A 559 2.65 -4.54 12.46
N ALA A 560 3.49 -3.53 12.70
CA ALA A 560 4.86 -3.74 13.16
C ALA A 560 4.90 -4.54 14.48
N LEU A 561 3.98 -4.27 15.41
CA LEU A 561 3.87 -5.01 16.68
C LEU A 561 3.35 -6.44 16.51
N VAL A 562 2.43 -6.66 15.57
CA VAL A 562 1.93 -8.00 15.20
C VAL A 562 3.06 -8.82 14.61
N ARG A 563 3.86 -8.24 13.70
CA ARG A 563 5.08 -8.88 13.19
C ARG A 563 6.03 -9.23 14.32
N LEU A 564 6.32 -8.27 15.21
CA LEU A 564 7.19 -8.45 16.37
C LEU A 564 6.70 -9.57 17.30
N SER A 565 5.39 -9.77 17.42
CA SER A 565 4.80 -10.84 18.26
C SER A 565 5.18 -12.25 17.80
N THR A 566 5.46 -12.43 16.51
CA THR A 566 5.85 -13.72 15.92
C THR A 566 7.35 -14.00 15.98
N MET A 567 8.15 -12.98 16.31
CA MET A 567 9.61 -13.08 16.40
C MET A 567 10.07 -13.74 17.71
N PRO A 568 11.32 -14.23 17.80
CA PRO A 568 11.88 -14.81 19.03
C PRO A 568 11.74 -13.91 20.26
N ASP A 569 11.71 -14.52 21.45
CA ASP A 569 11.59 -13.78 22.71
C ASP A 569 12.75 -12.82 22.96
N GLY A 570 12.43 -11.68 23.59
CA GLY A 570 13.37 -10.62 23.91
C GLY A 570 12.64 -9.40 24.46
N LYS A 571 13.29 -8.65 25.35
CA LYS A 571 12.74 -7.36 25.80
C LYS A 571 12.81 -6.32 24.68
N ILE A 572 11.88 -5.39 24.67
CA ILE A 572 11.80 -4.28 23.72
C ILE A 572 12.23 -3.01 24.43
N VAL A 573 13.25 -2.34 23.91
CA VAL A 573 13.62 -0.99 24.35
C VAL A 573 12.72 0.01 23.65
N VAL A 574 12.08 0.89 24.43
CA VAL A 574 11.29 2.03 23.93
C VAL A 574 11.86 3.31 24.50
N PHE A 575 11.75 4.42 23.76
CA PHE A 575 12.22 5.70 24.25
C PHE A 575 11.30 6.24 25.35
N ASP A 576 11.88 6.62 26.48
CA ASP A 576 11.17 7.23 27.61
C ASP A 576 11.08 8.75 27.43
N ARG A 577 10.22 9.21 26.54
CA ARG A 577 10.03 10.64 26.23
C ARG A 577 8.56 11.01 26.18
N VAL A 578 8.27 12.25 26.58
CA VAL A 578 6.97 12.91 26.39
C VAL A 578 7.18 14.12 25.47
N CYS A 579 6.26 14.33 24.54
CA CYS A 579 6.19 15.51 23.68
C CYS A 579 4.85 16.22 23.87
N LEU A 580 4.81 17.24 24.73
CA LEU A 580 3.57 17.99 25.02
C LEU A 580 3.21 19.01 23.92
N GLN A 581 4.17 19.36 23.06
CA GLN A 581 4.00 20.37 22.00
C GLN A 581 3.94 19.77 20.59
N CYS A 582 3.91 18.43 20.47
CA CYS A 582 3.79 17.80 19.16
C CYS A 582 2.37 17.99 18.61
N SER A 583 2.28 18.50 17.38
CA SER A 583 1.06 18.57 16.60
C SER A 583 0.61 17.18 16.15
N PHE A 584 -0.70 16.99 16.04
CA PHE A 584 -1.31 15.79 15.47
C PHE A 584 -2.65 16.15 14.82
N HIS A 585 -3.02 15.41 13.77
CA HIS A 585 -4.26 15.63 13.02
C HIS A 585 -5.36 14.62 13.34
N THR A 586 -5.06 13.61 14.16
CA THR A 586 -6.03 12.59 14.57
C THR A 586 -6.96 13.05 15.68
N LYS A 587 -8.09 12.36 15.84
CA LYS A 587 -9.11 12.69 16.85
C LYS A 587 -8.59 12.63 18.30
N TYR A 588 -7.66 11.72 18.57
CA TYR A 588 -7.06 11.54 19.89
C TYR A 588 -5.54 11.64 19.77
N ILE A 589 -4.90 12.14 20.83
CA ILE A 589 -3.45 12.29 20.88
C ILE A 589 -2.75 10.93 20.67
N PRO A 590 -1.72 10.86 19.80
CA PRO A 590 -0.90 9.66 19.67
C PRO A 590 -0.31 9.23 21.02
N ALA A 591 -0.45 7.94 21.35
CA ALA A 591 -0.01 7.38 22.64
C ALA A 591 1.48 7.67 22.93
N VAL A 592 2.30 7.61 21.88
CA VAL A 592 3.74 7.89 21.96
C VAL A 592 4.06 9.32 22.42
N PHE A 593 3.25 10.33 22.07
CA PHE A 593 3.50 11.71 22.50
C PHE A 593 3.38 11.87 24.02
N SER A 594 2.61 11.00 24.66
CA SER A 594 2.42 10.99 26.12
C SER A 594 3.26 9.92 26.82
N GLY A 595 4.22 9.30 26.14
CA GLY A 595 5.07 8.24 26.68
C GLY A 595 4.28 6.96 27.06
N LYS A 596 3.07 6.78 26.53
CA LYS A 596 2.19 5.65 26.89
C LYS A 596 2.49 4.48 25.97
N ARG A 597 3.18 3.44 26.47
CA ARG A 597 3.58 2.27 25.66
C ARG A 597 2.98 0.94 26.11
N SER A 598 1.89 0.95 26.88
CA SER A 598 1.23 -0.29 27.35
C SER A 598 0.78 -1.18 26.19
N TYR A 599 0.33 -0.57 25.07
CA TYR A 599 -0.06 -1.28 23.86
C TYR A 599 1.09 -2.10 23.24
N VAL A 600 2.34 -1.64 23.35
CA VAL A 600 3.52 -2.37 22.85
C VAL A 600 3.60 -3.73 23.52
N THR A 601 3.48 -3.80 24.85
CA THR A 601 3.46 -5.08 25.57
C THR A 601 2.20 -5.89 25.25
N ASN A 602 1.03 -5.25 25.19
CA ASN A 602 -0.24 -5.96 24.98
C ASN A 602 -0.31 -6.63 23.60
N VAL A 603 0.22 -6.00 22.55
CA VAL A 603 0.17 -6.50 21.18
C VAL A 603 1.35 -7.44 20.90
N SER A 604 2.59 -7.01 21.19
CA SER A 604 3.78 -7.83 20.90
C SER A 604 3.94 -9.05 21.82
N LYS A 605 3.23 -9.07 22.96
CA LYS A 605 3.39 -10.05 24.05
C LYS A 605 4.80 -10.09 24.64
N LYS A 606 5.59 -9.01 24.48
CA LYS A 606 6.96 -8.89 24.98
C LYS A 606 7.08 -7.80 26.05
N LYS A 607 8.03 -7.99 26.96
CA LYS A 607 8.30 -7.02 28.03
C LYS A 607 8.96 -5.77 27.46
N VAL A 608 8.39 -4.61 27.78
CA VAL A 608 8.95 -3.30 27.43
C VAL A 608 9.92 -2.81 28.52
N VAL A 609 10.98 -2.15 28.08
CA VAL A 609 11.96 -1.46 28.91
C VAL A 609 12.05 -0.02 28.43
N TYR A 610 11.57 0.91 29.25
CA TYR A 610 11.69 2.34 29.01
C TYR A 610 13.14 2.77 29.25
N ASN A 611 13.74 3.48 28.30
CA ASN A 611 15.10 4.00 28.46
C ASN A 611 15.29 5.29 27.67
N SER A 612 15.79 6.33 28.33
CA SER A 612 16.21 7.57 27.66
C SER A 612 17.68 7.53 27.24
N SER A 613 18.54 6.96 28.07
CA SER A 613 20.00 7.03 27.94
C SER A 613 20.54 6.44 26.64
N VAL A 614 19.95 5.35 26.12
CA VAL A 614 20.29 4.76 24.83
C VAL A 614 20.04 5.73 23.69
N PHE A 615 18.93 6.48 23.73
CA PHE A 615 18.52 7.38 22.66
C PHE A 615 19.20 8.75 22.72
N THR A 616 19.67 9.16 23.91
CA THR A 616 20.30 10.47 24.13
C THR A 616 21.82 10.39 24.36
N ALA A 617 22.42 9.21 24.18
CA ALA A 617 23.85 8.99 24.39
C ALA A 617 24.69 9.90 23.49
N LYS A 618 25.76 10.47 24.06
CA LYS A 618 26.65 11.40 23.32
C LYS A 618 27.81 10.69 22.65
N THR A 619 28.14 9.48 23.10
CA THR A 619 29.21 8.67 22.50
C THR A 619 28.74 7.26 22.18
N ARG A 620 29.40 6.62 21.19
CA ARG A 620 29.14 5.23 20.80
C ARG A 620 29.34 4.27 21.96
N GLU A 621 30.36 4.48 22.79
CA GLU A 621 30.67 3.64 23.94
C GLU A 621 29.59 3.73 25.02
N GLU A 622 29.08 4.93 25.29
CA GLU A 622 27.98 5.15 26.22
C GLU A 622 26.72 4.42 25.74
N ALA A 623 26.32 4.63 24.48
CA ALA A 623 25.16 3.98 23.89
C ALA A 623 25.25 2.44 23.97
N ARG A 624 26.40 1.86 23.60
CA ARG A 624 26.65 0.41 23.72
C ARG A 624 26.55 -0.07 25.15
N LYS A 625 27.15 0.66 26.10
CA LYS A 625 27.14 0.30 27.52
C LYS A 625 25.73 0.33 28.09
N GLU A 626 24.95 1.36 27.77
CA GLU A 626 23.56 1.44 28.21
C GLU A 626 22.70 0.34 27.59
N LEU A 627 22.84 0.10 26.28
CA LEU A 627 22.09 -0.94 25.59
C LEU A 627 22.38 -2.35 26.16
N ALA A 628 23.66 -2.64 26.44
CA ALA A 628 24.09 -3.92 27.01
C ALA A 628 23.47 -4.19 28.40
N LYS A 629 23.30 -3.15 29.25
CA LYS A 629 22.69 -3.29 30.58
C LYS A 629 21.24 -3.77 30.52
N LEU A 630 20.49 -3.40 29.48
CA LEU A 630 19.06 -3.69 29.39
C LEU A 630 18.78 -5.18 29.15
N LYS A 631 19.75 -5.90 28.57
CA LYS A 631 19.61 -7.29 28.10
C LYS A 631 18.36 -7.43 27.23
N ALA A 632 18.20 -6.50 26.29
CA ALA A 632 17.08 -6.44 25.36
C ALA A 632 17.40 -7.20 24.08
N GLY A 633 16.35 -7.66 23.38
CA GLY A 633 16.47 -8.28 22.07
C GLY A 633 16.18 -7.31 20.93
N TYR A 634 15.42 -6.24 21.21
CA TYR A 634 14.90 -5.34 20.19
C TYR A 634 14.91 -3.89 20.66
N ILE A 635 15.04 -2.96 19.71
CA ILE A 635 14.70 -1.55 19.86
C ILE A 635 13.49 -1.27 18.98
N TYR A 636 12.52 -0.56 19.54
CA TYR A 636 11.29 -0.15 18.87
C TYR A 636 11.25 1.39 18.85
N ALA A 637 11.38 1.95 17.65
CA ALA A 637 11.43 3.39 17.43
C ALA A 637 10.22 3.82 16.60
N VAL A 638 9.46 4.78 17.11
CA VAL A 638 8.25 5.29 16.48
C VAL A 638 8.50 6.61 15.75
N ARG A 639 7.81 6.77 14.63
CA ARG A 639 7.69 8.02 13.89
C ARG A 639 6.22 8.33 13.66
N TYR A 640 5.83 9.56 13.87
CA TYR A 640 4.45 10.01 13.69
C TYR A 640 4.43 11.52 13.47
N GLU A 641 4.05 11.94 12.26
CA GLU A 641 4.16 13.32 11.82
C GLU A 641 5.56 13.89 12.17
N ASP A 642 5.63 15.02 12.88
CA ASP A 642 6.89 15.68 13.23
C ASP A 642 7.66 15.01 14.39
N TYR A 643 7.06 14.01 15.05
CA TYR A 643 7.70 13.27 16.14
C TYR A 643 8.44 12.06 15.60
N LYS A 644 9.76 11.98 15.83
CA LYS A 644 10.59 10.83 15.43
C LYS A 644 11.51 10.41 16.56
N GLU A 645 11.56 9.10 16.79
CA GLU A 645 12.53 8.46 17.67
C GLU A 645 13.68 7.93 16.83
N ILE A 646 14.89 8.40 17.10
CA ILE A 646 16.08 8.04 16.34
C ILE A 646 17.05 7.34 17.28
N VAL A 647 17.54 6.19 16.86
CA VAL A 647 18.64 5.53 17.56
C VAL A 647 19.93 6.30 17.22
N PRO A 648 20.70 6.78 18.22
CA PRO A 648 21.90 7.55 17.95
C PRO A 648 22.98 6.65 17.35
N PHE A 649 23.81 7.20 16.46
CA PHE A 649 24.87 6.51 15.72
C PHE A 649 24.37 5.49 14.68
N SER A 650 25.29 5.00 13.84
CA SER A 650 24.92 4.05 12.80
C SER A 650 24.49 2.71 13.41
N PRO A 651 23.58 1.96 12.77
CA PRO A 651 23.17 0.63 13.24
C PRO A 651 24.36 -0.32 13.45
N GLY A 652 25.35 -0.27 12.56
CA GLY A 652 26.59 -1.04 12.68
C GLY A 652 27.40 -0.68 13.93
N ASP A 653 27.42 0.60 14.32
CA ASP A 653 28.07 1.02 15.57
C ASP A 653 27.38 0.42 16.80
N LEU A 654 26.09 0.12 16.76
CA LEU A 654 25.36 -0.44 17.91
C LEU A 654 25.06 -1.94 17.80
N ASN A 655 25.64 -2.60 16.81
CA ASN A 655 25.37 -4.01 16.47
C ASN A 655 23.86 -4.28 16.28
N LEU A 656 23.20 -3.35 15.59
CA LEU A 656 21.78 -3.41 15.26
C LEU A 656 21.59 -3.93 13.83
N GLU A 657 20.56 -4.74 13.67
CA GLU A 657 20.05 -5.20 12.38
C GLU A 657 18.64 -4.64 12.23
N GLU A 658 18.40 -3.85 11.17
CA GLU A 658 17.04 -3.47 10.81
C GLU A 658 16.28 -4.72 10.38
N ILE A 659 15.14 -4.98 11.00
CA ILE A 659 14.32 -6.16 10.68
C ILE A 659 12.97 -5.80 10.07
N TYR A 660 12.50 -4.57 10.31
CA TYR A 660 11.26 -4.08 9.76
C TYR A 660 11.18 -2.56 9.87
N THR A 661 10.75 -1.90 8.80
CA THR A 661 10.44 -0.48 8.78
C THR A 661 9.14 -0.28 7.99
N ASN A 662 8.28 0.62 8.50
CA ASN A 662 7.15 1.17 7.77
C ASN A 662 6.94 2.65 8.16
N ALA A 663 5.81 3.21 7.72
CA ALA A 663 5.44 4.61 7.95
C ALA A 663 5.46 5.10 9.39
N ASN A 664 5.33 4.20 10.38
CA ASN A 664 5.23 4.61 11.79
C ASN A 664 6.24 3.96 12.72
N VAL A 665 6.95 2.92 12.28
CA VAL A 665 7.86 2.17 13.15
C VAL A 665 9.09 1.72 12.39
N THR A 666 10.25 1.81 13.05
CA THR A 666 11.41 0.96 12.75
C THR A 666 11.72 0.05 13.93
N ILE A 667 11.91 -1.23 13.60
CA ILE A 667 12.32 -2.26 14.56
C ILE A 667 13.77 -2.66 14.25
N TRP A 668 14.59 -2.61 15.29
CA TRP A 668 15.96 -3.08 15.26
C TRP A 668 16.11 -4.34 16.12
N ARG A 669 16.76 -5.37 15.60
CA ARG A 669 17.25 -6.51 16.37
C ARG A 669 18.63 -6.20 16.92
N ILE A 670 18.84 -6.41 18.21
CA ILE A 670 20.14 -6.30 18.85
C ILE A 670 20.86 -7.64 18.65
N ARG A 671 21.92 -7.66 17.85
CA ARG A 671 22.69 -8.88 17.63
C ARG A 671 23.49 -9.23 18.89
N LYS A 672 23.55 -10.51 19.20
CA LYS A 672 24.46 -11.01 20.23
C LYS A 672 25.87 -11.00 19.64
N ASN A 673 26.82 -10.44 20.38
CA ASN A 673 28.24 -10.57 20.07
C ASN A 673 28.69 -12.01 20.22
#